data_AF-A0A480WWL7-F1
#
_entry.id   AF-A0A480WWL7-F1
#
_cell.length_a   1.000
_cell.length_b   1.000
_cell.length_c   1.000
_cell.angle_alpha   90.00
_cell.angle_beta   90.00
_cell.angle_gamma   90.00
#
_symmetry.space_group_name_H-M   'P 1'
#
loop_
_entity.id
_entity.type
_entity.pdbx_description
1 polymer ?
#
loop_
_entity_poly.entity_id
_entity_poly.type
_entity_poly.pdbx_seq_one_letter_code
_entity_poly.pdbx_strand_id
1 'polypeptide(L)'
;MAACRPEAPGCEEQAWLESARAFIQETLCPPGKEPNIQLTQLVIDHVKTIWSSQGRNQGFTLPLSYSFVSVKDLRTHQHLPCCSHLSWSSTEYQTWAEEAGPRGVPLPRERLLLLGTLTDLSGDLEQEARSGSLYIRDNTGTLGCELIDLDLSWLGHLFIFPSWSYLPATVKPSGEGHLELWGVPVPVFPLTISPGPLTPIPVLYPETASRLLRHRSKLRSVQPNLAGKLVRLSALVKSRKQAYFVLSLGGSSPGDSCVPVIVQVPAQLVWHRALWPGRAYVLTELRVSKLHGHRYLIWMTSPSSQLLPLKPECVQELELGLDGPPVEADPQPLPMPSNPQDKKGPEGLVRDSRLLSYTGKVTGVLNQPAGFYELDGQLGLCLAYQQSHGLRRVMRRGVCLELQDVHLLQSLGGGLRRPVLASCLRGAVLLRRFSCLMPETQSSHRAQGASLYEQLVWEHQLGLPLYLWATTALTDLACKLCPHVLRHHQFLQHSSPGNPSLGLQILAPTLEVLVPPTFPRRNTHSEILEEPHHCPLQKYAQLQTPCSFPTLAALKEEGKCKAWASFNPKTLLPLPEASHLPSYQLNQRLAWSWLCLLPSAFHPAPVLLGVLVPSSRKGYLRLQDRTGFLHCLLLAKPSQPLTDPGLIGLEFRGGEKTVVG
;
A
#
# COMPACT_ATOMS: atom_id res chain seq x y z
N MET A 1 -62.33 17.18 -10.86
CA MET A 1 -61.85 17.54 -12.22
C MET A 1 -60.71 18.53 -12.00
N ALA A 2 -59.43 18.27 -12.29
CA ALA A 2 -58.81 17.45 -13.32
C ALA A 2 -58.02 16.26 -12.74
N ALA A 3 -58.21 15.09 -13.36
CA ALA A 3 -57.36 13.93 -13.15
C ALA A 3 -56.08 14.13 -13.99
N CYS A 4 -54.92 14.14 -13.35
CA CYS A 4 -53.65 13.99 -14.07
C CYS A 4 -53.67 12.62 -14.74
N ARG A 5 -53.56 12.61 -16.07
CA ARG A 5 -53.35 11.39 -16.87
C ARG A 5 -52.01 10.77 -16.46
N PRO A 6 -51.88 9.43 -16.45
CA PRO A 6 -50.57 8.81 -16.44
C PRO A 6 -49.87 9.17 -17.77
N GLU A 7 -48.65 9.71 -17.68
CA GLU A 7 -47.83 10.00 -18.85
C GLU A 7 -47.65 8.72 -19.70
N ALA A 8 -47.72 8.90 -21.02
CA ALA A 8 -47.60 7.77 -21.95
C ALA A 8 -46.15 7.24 -21.93
N PRO A 9 -45.93 5.91 -21.87
CA PRO A 9 -44.60 5.30 -21.73
C PRO A 9 -43.61 5.65 -22.85
N GLY A 10 -44.08 6.14 -24.00
CA GLY A 10 -43.21 6.57 -25.11
C GLY A 10 -42.53 7.93 -24.93
N CYS A 11 -43.00 8.80 -24.03
CA CYS A 11 -42.42 10.14 -23.84
C CYS A 11 -41.10 10.09 -23.06
N GLU A 12 -41.05 9.27 -22.00
CA GLU A 12 -39.86 9.10 -21.17
C GLU A 12 -38.73 8.39 -21.92
N GLU A 13 -39.04 7.37 -22.73
CA GLU A 13 -38.06 6.69 -23.58
C GLU A 13 -37.43 7.64 -24.60
N GLN A 14 -38.23 8.50 -25.23
CA GLN A 14 -37.74 9.47 -26.19
C GLN A 14 -36.87 10.55 -25.53
N ALA A 15 -37.27 11.07 -24.37
CA ALA A 15 -36.50 12.04 -23.61
C ALA A 15 -35.14 11.46 -23.16
N TRP A 16 -35.12 10.19 -22.72
CA TRP A 16 -33.88 9.50 -22.36
C TRP A 16 -32.94 9.36 -23.56
N LEU A 17 -33.47 8.96 -24.72
CA LEU A 17 -32.69 8.83 -25.95
C LEU A 17 -32.11 10.16 -26.42
N GLU A 18 -32.87 11.24 -26.32
CA GLU A 18 -32.40 12.59 -26.65
C GLU A 18 -31.28 13.05 -25.72
N SER A 19 -31.44 12.83 -24.41
CA SER A 19 -30.40 13.12 -23.41
C SER A 19 -29.14 12.30 -23.63
N ALA A 20 -29.27 10.99 -23.89
CA ALA A 20 -28.14 10.11 -24.18
C ALA A 20 -27.40 10.53 -25.45
N ARG A 21 -28.13 10.89 -26.53
CA ARG A 21 -27.53 11.37 -27.78
C ARG A 21 -26.76 12.66 -27.58
N ALA A 22 -27.35 13.63 -26.88
CA ALA A 22 -26.67 14.90 -26.57
C ALA A 22 -25.39 14.66 -25.76
N PHE A 23 -25.47 13.83 -24.72
CA PHE A 23 -24.32 13.48 -23.89
C PHE A 23 -23.18 12.84 -24.69
N ILE A 24 -23.49 11.81 -25.49
CA ILE A 24 -22.48 11.08 -26.28
C ILE A 24 -21.79 12.01 -27.26
N GLN A 25 -22.54 12.91 -27.90
CA GLN A 25 -21.98 13.89 -28.82
C GLN A 25 -21.05 14.87 -28.11
N GLU A 26 -21.43 15.38 -26.94
CA GLU A 26 -20.61 16.32 -26.17
C GLU A 26 -19.33 15.68 -25.63
N THR A 27 -19.42 14.45 -25.12
CA THR A 27 -18.31 13.80 -24.39
C THR A 27 -17.37 12.98 -25.26
N LEU A 28 -17.78 12.56 -26.46
CA LEU A 28 -16.96 11.71 -27.34
C LEU A 28 -16.61 12.33 -28.69
N CYS A 29 -17.44 13.23 -29.24
CA CYS A 29 -17.09 13.89 -30.49
C CYS A 29 -16.13 15.06 -30.21
N PRO A 30 -15.00 15.16 -30.95
CA PRO A 30 -14.12 16.31 -30.83
C PRO A 30 -14.86 17.61 -31.22
N PRO A 31 -14.56 18.75 -30.57
CA PRO A 31 -15.19 20.03 -30.91
C PRO A 31 -14.92 20.38 -32.39
N GLY A 32 -16.00 20.65 -33.14
CA GLY A 32 -15.94 21.04 -34.55
C GLY A 32 -16.01 19.91 -35.59
N LYS A 33 -16.26 18.65 -35.19
CA LYS A 33 -16.57 17.55 -36.12
C LYS A 33 -18.08 17.22 -36.12
N GLU A 34 -18.60 16.77 -37.26
CA GLU A 34 -19.99 16.33 -37.38
C GLU A 34 -20.34 15.22 -36.37
N PRO A 35 -21.57 15.22 -35.82
CA PRO A 35 -21.99 14.22 -34.85
C PRO A 35 -21.96 12.82 -35.47
N ASN A 36 -21.21 11.90 -34.84
CA ASN A 36 -21.16 10.52 -35.30
C ASN A 36 -22.43 9.78 -34.86
N ILE A 37 -23.44 9.81 -35.73
CA ILE A 37 -24.75 9.17 -35.51
C ILE A 37 -24.59 7.65 -35.32
N GLN A 38 -23.67 7.02 -36.05
CA GLN A 38 -23.42 5.57 -35.96
C GLN A 38 -22.84 5.18 -34.60
N LEU A 39 -21.84 5.92 -34.10
CA LEU A 39 -21.27 5.71 -32.77
C LEU A 39 -22.34 5.84 -31.69
N THR A 40 -23.18 6.87 -31.80
CA THR A 40 -24.24 7.14 -30.83
C THR A 40 -25.25 6.00 -30.78
N GLN A 41 -25.65 5.49 -31.95
CA GLN A 41 -26.56 4.35 -32.05
C GLN A 41 -25.95 3.06 -31.50
N LEU A 42 -24.67 2.78 -31.81
CA LEU A 42 -23.95 1.61 -31.29
C LEU A 42 -23.89 1.61 -29.76
N VAL A 43 -23.58 2.74 -29.13
CA VAL A 43 -23.55 2.86 -27.66
C VAL A 43 -24.93 2.54 -27.07
N ILE A 44 -25.99 3.12 -27.64
CA ILE A 44 -27.37 2.89 -27.17
C ILE A 44 -27.76 1.41 -27.33
N ASP A 45 -27.43 0.80 -28.45
CA ASP A 45 -27.75 -0.61 -28.72
C ASP A 45 -26.99 -1.56 -27.79
N HIS A 46 -25.74 -1.26 -27.45
CA HIS A 46 -25.00 -2.00 -26.43
C HIS A 46 -25.63 -1.85 -25.04
N VAL A 47 -26.04 -0.64 -24.66
CA VAL A 47 -26.74 -0.42 -23.38
C VAL A 47 -28.05 -1.21 -23.32
N LYS A 48 -28.84 -1.20 -24.40
CA LYS A 48 -30.06 -2.02 -24.53
C LYS A 48 -29.77 -3.51 -24.42
N THR A 49 -28.69 -3.97 -25.04
CA THR A 49 -28.28 -5.38 -25.03
C THR A 49 -27.88 -5.82 -23.62
N ILE A 50 -27.04 -5.03 -22.94
CA ILE A 50 -26.63 -5.30 -21.54
C ILE A 50 -27.86 -5.29 -20.64
N TRP A 51 -28.73 -4.30 -20.78
CA TRP A 51 -29.99 -4.22 -20.03
C TRP A 51 -30.85 -5.47 -20.26
N SER A 52 -31.13 -5.83 -21.52
CA SER A 52 -32.03 -6.92 -21.89
C SER A 52 -31.48 -8.32 -21.57
N SER A 53 -30.16 -8.50 -21.59
CA SER A 53 -29.50 -9.79 -21.36
C SER A 53 -29.81 -10.44 -20.00
N GLN A 54 -30.27 -9.66 -19.02
CA GLN A 54 -30.59 -10.15 -17.68
C GLN A 54 -32.05 -10.61 -17.54
N GLY A 55 -32.88 -10.49 -18.59
CA GLY A 55 -34.19 -11.16 -18.71
C GLY A 55 -35.26 -10.79 -17.67
N ARG A 56 -35.05 -9.75 -16.85
CA ARG A 56 -35.88 -9.45 -15.66
C ARG A 56 -36.34 -8.00 -15.53
N ASN A 57 -36.13 -7.20 -16.58
CA ASN A 57 -36.56 -5.80 -16.59
C ASN A 57 -38.08 -5.76 -16.73
N GLN A 58 -38.76 -4.96 -15.91
CA GLN A 58 -40.21 -4.88 -15.72
C GLN A 58 -40.99 -4.42 -16.98
N GLY A 59 -40.77 -5.02 -18.14
CA GLY A 59 -41.32 -4.64 -19.44
C GLY A 59 -40.58 -3.54 -20.19
N PHE A 60 -39.60 -2.86 -19.58
CA PHE A 60 -38.88 -1.74 -20.20
C PHE A 60 -37.68 -2.17 -21.06
N THR A 61 -37.59 -1.60 -22.25
CA THR A 61 -36.49 -1.85 -23.20
C THR A 61 -35.23 -1.02 -22.90
N LEU A 62 -35.38 0.07 -22.16
CA LEU A 62 -34.32 1.03 -21.82
C LEU A 62 -34.16 1.21 -20.30
N PRO A 63 -32.94 1.52 -19.81
CA PRO A 63 -32.70 1.82 -18.41
C PRO A 63 -33.09 3.27 -18.08
N LEU A 64 -34.39 3.59 -18.13
CA LEU A 64 -34.93 4.95 -17.96
C LEU A 64 -34.46 5.64 -16.67
N SER A 65 -34.18 4.86 -15.63
CA SER A 65 -33.71 5.37 -14.34
C SER A 65 -32.22 5.69 -14.28
N TYR A 66 -31.47 5.45 -15.36
CA TYR A 66 -30.03 5.69 -15.43
C TYR A 66 -29.73 6.94 -16.26
N SER A 67 -28.71 7.71 -15.90
CA SER A 67 -28.20 8.81 -16.71
C SER A 67 -26.72 8.60 -17.03
N PHE A 68 -26.26 9.13 -18.17
CA PHE A 68 -24.83 9.13 -18.46
C PHE A 68 -24.09 10.16 -17.61
N VAL A 69 -22.83 9.88 -17.28
CA VAL A 69 -21.98 10.78 -16.51
C VAL A 69 -20.60 10.92 -17.15
N SER A 70 -20.12 12.16 -17.26
CA SER A 70 -18.79 12.46 -17.78
C SER A 70 -17.73 12.30 -16.68
N VAL A 71 -16.47 12.13 -17.08
CA VAL A 71 -15.33 12.10 -16.17
C VAL A 71 -15.24 13.41 -15.39
N LYS A 72 -15.45 14.56 -16.05
CA LYS A 72 -15.46 15.86 -15.39
C LYS A 72 -16.56 15.94 -14.34
N ASP A 73 -17.79 15.53 -14.66
CA ASP A 73 -18.92 15.62 -13.74
C ASP A 73 -18.75 14.71 -12.52
N LEU A 74 -18.21 13.50 -12.70
CA LEU A 74 -17.84 12.63 -11.58
C LEU A 74 -16.82 13.31 -10.67
N ARG A 75 -15.84 14.03 -11.23
CA ARG A 75 -14.81 14.70 -10.42
C ARG A 75 -15.35 15.94 -9.71
N THR A 76 -16.23 16.72 -10.34
CA THR A 76 -16.70 18.01 -9.81
C THR A 76 -17.93 17.89 -8.93
N HIS A 77 -18.87 17.01 -9.25
CA HIS A 77 -20.17 16.95 -8.59
C HIS A 77 -20.29 15.77 -7.61
N GLN A 78 -19.60 14.65 -7.88
CA GLN A 78 -19.64 13.49 -7.00
C GLN A 78 -18.61 13.62 -5.88
N HIS A 79 -19.05 14.10 -4.71
CA HIS A 79 -18.20 14.26 -3.52
C HIS A 79 -18.27 13.09 -2.54
N LEU A 80 -19.22 12.17 -2.71
CA LEU A 80 -19.38 10.98 -1.88
C LEU A 80 -19.04 9.70 -2.66
N PRO A 81 -18.39 8.71 -2.03
CA PRO A 81 -18.18 7.41 -2.65
C PRO A 81 -19.50 6.77 -3.07
N CYS A 82 -19.53 6.13 -4.23
CA CYS A 82 -20.71 5.45 -4.74
C CYS A 82 -20.36 4.27 -5.64
N CYS A 83 -21.35 3.44 -5.97
CA CYS A 83 -21.24 2.39 -6.97
C CYS A 83 -22.38 2.46 -7.98
N SER A 84 -22.12 2.07 -9.22
CA SER A 84 -23.14 1.87 -10.25
C SER A 84 -22.92 0.52 -10.91
N HIS A 85 -24.01 -0.22 -11.04
CA HIS A 85 -24.06 -1.45 -11.80
C HIS A 85 -25.30 -1.42 -12.68
N LEU A 86 -25.11 -1.40 -13.99
CA LEU A 86 -26.17 -1.54 -14.97
C LEU A 86 -26.81 -2.93 -14.80
N SER A 87 -28.14 -3.00 -14.73
CA SER A 87 -28.97 -4.20 -14.50
C SER A 87 -29.22 -4.65 -13.05
N TRP A 88 -28.62 -4.05 -12.02
CA TRP A 88 -28.99 -4.43 -10.64
C TRP A 88 -30.46 -4.15 -10.33
N SER A 89 -31.17 -5.15 -9.83
CA SER A 89 -32.44 -4.98 -9.11
C SER A 89 -32.19 -4.41 -7.71
N SER A 90 -33.25 -3.91 -7.06
CA SER A 90 -33.15 -3.49 -5.65
C SER A 90 -32.75 -4.64 -4.74
N THR A 91 -33.21 -5.86 -5.04
CA THR A 91 -32.89 -7.08 -4.30
C THR A 91 -31.43 -7.50 -4.48
N GLU A 92 -30.87 -7.43 -5.70
CA GLU A 92 -29.46 -7.78 -5.92
C GLU A 92 -28.52 -6.80 -5.21
N TYR A 93 -28.83 -5.51 -5.28
CA TYR A 93 -28.10 -4.52 -4.50
C TYR A 93 -28.20 -4.81 -2.99
N GLN A 94 -29.37 -5.19 -2.47
CA GLN A 94 -29.52 -5.58 -1.07
C GLN A 94 -28.66 -6.80 -0.71
N THR A 95 -28.67 -7.85 -1.53
CA THR A 95 -27.83 -9.04 -1.30
C THR A 95 -26.34 -8.73 -1.35
N TRP A 96 -25.92 -7.85 -2.27
CA TRP A 96 -24.54 -7.39 -2.35
C TRP A 96 -24.17 -6.49 -1.15
N ALA A 97 -25.09 -5.63 -0.72
CA ALA A 97 -24.94 -4.77 0.44
C ALA A 97 -24.86 -5.57 1.75
N GLU A 98 -25.52 -6.73 1.85
CA GLU A 98 -25.40 -7.65 2.99
C GLU A 98 -23.98 -8.17 3.18
N GLU A 99 -23.16 -8.26 2.11
CA GLU A 99 -21.73 -8.63 2.21
C GLU A 99 -20.90 -7.64 3.04
N ALA A 100 -21.41 -6.41 3.25
CA ALA A 100 -20.81 -5.42 4.14
C ALA A 100 -20.75 -5.90 5.60
N GLY A 101 -21.63 -6.82 5.98
CA GLY A 101 -21.79 -7.31 7.34
C GLY A 101 -22.37 -6.26 8.30
N PRO A 102 -22.65 -6.64 9.56
CA PRO A 102 -23.47 -5.85 10.49
C PRO A 102 -22.82 -4.53 10.96
N ARG A 103 -21.51 -4.37 10.76
CA ARG A 103 -20.75 -3.17 11.16
C ARG A 103 -20.27 -2.34 9.96
N GLY A 104 -20.58 -2.77 8.74
CA GLY A 104 -20.15 -2.12 7.51
C GLY A 104 -21.27 -1.31 6.88
N VAL A 105 -20.93 -0.13 6.35
CA VAL A 105 -21.84 0.64 5.50
C VAL A 105 -21.48 0.33 4.04
N PRO A 106 -22.39 -0.25 3.25
CA PRO A 106 -22.15 -0.50 1.83
C PRO A 106 -22.08 0.81 1.03
N LEU A 107 -21.40 0.81 -0.12
CA LEU A 107 -21.40 1.95 -1.02
C LEU A 107 -22.83 2.25 -1.50
N PRO A 108 -23.28 3.53 -1.48
CA PRO A 108 -24.58 3.88 -2.00
C PRO A 108 -24.63 3.65 -3.51
N ARG A 109 -25.76 3.09 -3.95
CA ARG A 109 -26.03 2.84 -5.36
C ARG A 109 -26.46 4.12 -6.06
N GLU A 110 -25.69 4.51 -7.06
CA GLU A 110 -26.07 5.50 -8.06
C GLU A 110 -26.51 4.79 -9.35
N ARG A 111 -27.31 5.48 -10.17
CA ARG A 111 -27.80 4.95 -11.46
C ARG A 111 -27.13 5.71 -12.59
N LEU A 112 -25.81 5.54 -12.71
CA LEU A 112 -24.99 6.28 -13.67
C LEU A 112 -24.33 5.34 -14.68
N LEU A 113 -24.33 5.74 -15.95
CA LEU A 113 -23.64 5.05 -17.04
C LEU A 113 -22.32 5.74 -17.33
N LEU A 114 -21.24 4.97 -17.22
CA LEU A 114 -19.89 5.46 -17.48
C LEU A 114 -19.40 4.93 -18.81
N LEU A 115 -18.84 5.83 -19.62
CA LEU A 115 -18.29 5.53 -20.91
C LEU A 115 -16.97 6.27 -21.08
N GLY A 116 -15.99 5.62 -21.70
CA GLY A 116 -14.70 6.25 -21.98
C GLY A 116 -13.68 5.27 -22.57
N THR A 117 -12.54 5.83 -22.97
CA THR A 117 -11.41 5.09 -23.52
C THR A 117 -10.49 4.65 -22.39
N LEU A 118 -10.16 3.36 -22.33
CA LEU A 118 -9.19 2.83 -21.36
C LEU A 118 -7.76 3.12 -21.86
N THR A 119 -6.92 3.74 -21.03
CA THR A 119 -5.56 4.14 -21.42
C THR A 119 -4.57 4.02 -20.25
N ASP A 120 -3.28 3.88 -20.59
CA ASP A 120 -2.15 3.93 -19.65
C ASP A 120 -1.49 5.34 -19.58
N LEU A 121 -2.08 6.32 -20.26
CA LEU A 121 -1.60 7.69 -20.35
C LEU A 121 -2.34 8.63 -19.39
N SER A 122 -1.59 9.29 -18.52
CA SER A 122 -2.09 10.34 -17.63
C SER A 122 -2.27 11.65 -18.39
N GLY A 123 -3.45 11.88 -18.96
CA GLY A 123 -3.76 13.11 -19.73
C GLY A 123 -2.93 13.25 -21.02
N ASP A 124 -2.64 14.49 -21.40
CA ASP A 124 -1.92 14.84 -22.65
C ASP A 124 -0.38 14.76 -22.52
N LEU A 125 0.14 14.19 -21.43
CA LEU A 125 1.58 14.07 -21.20
C LEU A 125 2.24 13.14 -22.22
N GLU A 126 3.47 13.50 -22.61
CA GLU A 126 4.30 12.76 -23.58
C GLU A 126 4.57 11.30 -23.15
N GLN A 127 4.97 10.47 -24.12
CA GLN A 127 5.20 9.03 -23.98
C GLN A 127 6.14 8.62 -22.82
N GLU A 128 6.98 9.55 -22.33
CA GLU A 128 7.94 9.34 -21.24
C GLU A 128 7.32 9.30 -19.83
N ALA A 129 6.04 9.69 -19.67
CA ALA A 129 5.36 9.75 -18.37
C ALA A 129 4.57 8.49 -17.98
N ARG A 130 4.70 7.38 -18.73
CA ARG A 130 3.94 6.14 -18.46
C ARG A 130 4.42 5.48 -17.17
N SER A 131 3.52 5.39 -16.20
CA SER A 131 3.82 4.91 -14.83
C SER A 131 3.32 3.49 -14.54
N GLY A 132 2.72 2.82 -15.53
CA GLY A 132 2.01 1.54 -15.39
C GLY A 132 0.64 1.67 -14.69
N SER A 133 0.10 2.88 -14.58
CA SER A 133 -1.22 3.15 -14.02
C SER A 133 -2.27 3.21 -15.14
N LEU A 134 -3.53 2.90 -14.80
CA LEU A 134 -4.63 2.88 -15.76
C LEU A 134 -5.56 4.06 -15.53
N TYR A 135 -6.17 4.54 -16.61
CA TYR A 135 -7.06 5.68 -16.61
C TYR A 135 -8.21 5.46 -17.57
N ILE A 136 -9.36 6.04 -17.24
CA ILE A 136 -10.47 6.23 -18.17
C ILE A 136 -10.42 7.68 -18.66
N ARG A 137 -10.54 7.86 -19.98
CA ARG A 137 -10.51 9.15 -20.65
C ARG A 137 -11.74 9.36 -21.50
N ASP A 138 -12.37 10.51 -21.37
CA ASP A 138 -13.32 11.06 -22.34
C ASP A 138 -12.82 12.45 -22.80
N ASN A 139 -13.60 13.19 -23.59
CA ASN A 139 -13.20 14.52 -24.03
C ASN A 139 -13.27 15.58 -22.92
N THR A 140 -13.83 15.25 -21.75
CA THR A 140 -13.99 16.16 -20.61
C THR A 140 -12.85 16.05 -19.60
N GLY A 141 -12.15 14.91 -19.56
CA GLY A 141 -11.01 14.70 -18.69
C GLY A 141 -10.50 13.27 -18.63
N THR A 142 -9.60 13.03 -17.67
CA THR A 142 -9.01 11.72 -17.39
C THR A 142 -9.18 11.40 -15.90
N LEU A 143 -9.47 10.14 -15.56
CA LEU A 143 -9.65 9.67 -14.19
C LEU A 143 -8.92 8.34 -13.98
N GLY A 144 -8.13 8.25 -12.91
CA GLY A 144 -7.41 7.02 -12.56
C GLY A 144 -8.38 5.89 -12.26
N CYS A 145 -8.05 4.68 -12.71
CA CYS A 145 -8.86 3.49 -12.45
C CYS A 145 -7.99 2.28 -12.10
N GLU A 146 -8.62 1.34 -11.40
CA GLU A 146 -8.03 0.07 -10.99
C GLU A 146 -8.95 -1.05 -11.50
N LEU A 147 -8.34 -2.10 -12.06
CA LEU A 147 -9.02 -3.29 -12.58
C LEU A 147 -8.39 -4.55 -11.99
N ILE A 148 -9.19 -5.61 -11.91
CA ILE A 148 -8.70 -6.93 -11.47
C ILE A 148 -8.06 -7.66 -12.65
N ASP A 149 -8.81 -7.96 -13.72
CA ASP A 149 -8.29 -8.67 -14.90
C ASP A 149 -8.24 -7.71 -16.10
N LEU A 150 -7.03 -7.35 -16.53
CA LEU A 150 -6.79 -6.48 -17.68
C LEU A 150 -6.40 -7.33 -18.90
N ASP A 151 -7.15 -7.20 -19.99
CA ASP A 151 -6.65 -7.56 -21.32
C ASP A 151 -5.93 -6.34 -21.94
N LEU A 152 -4.69 -6.53 -22.38
CA LEU A 152 -3.92 -5.47 -23.01
C LEU A 152 -4.56 -4.99 -24.33
N SER A 153 -5.37 -5.83 -24.99
CA SER A 153 -6.09 -5.44 -26.21
C SER A 153 -7.19 -4.41 -25.94
N TRP A 154 -7.50 -4.10 -24.68
CA TRP A 154 -8.48 -3.07 -24.33
C TRP A 154 -7.88 -1.65 -24.37
N LEU A 155 -6.55 -1.52 -24.30
CA LEU A 155 -5.92 -0.21 -24.28
C LEU A 155 -6.17 0.54 -25.60
N GLY A 156 -6.60 1.80 -25.50
CA GLY A 156 -6.91 2.66 -26.65
C GLY A 156 -8.31 2.46 -27.24
N HIS A 157 -9.12 1.56 -26.71
CA HIS A 157 -10.48 1.31 -27.17
C HIS A 157 -11.54 1.95 -26.26
N LEU A 158 -12.68 2.30 -26.86
CA LEU A 158 -13.84 2.89 -26.20
C LEU A 158 -14.74 1.80 -25.62
N PHE A 159 -15.09 1.95 -24.34
CA PHE A 159 -15.93 0.99 -23.61
C PHE A 159 -17.10 1.65 -22.89
N ILE A 160 -18.16 0.87 -22.73
CA ILE A 160 -19.18 1.04 -21.70
C ILE A 160 -18.71 0.26 -20.47
N PHE A 161 -18.68 0.91 -19.32
CA PHE A 161 -18.34 0.28 -18.04
C PHE A 161 -19.63 -0.01 -17.27
N PRO A 162 -20.16 -1.24 -17.32
CA PRO A 162 -21.46 -1.55 -16.72
C PRO A 162 -21.39 -1.62 -15.19
N SER A 163 -20.23 -1.90 -14.60
CA SER A 163 -20.09 -2.17 -13.16
C SER A 163 -18.83 -1.50 -12.59
N TRP A 164 -19.01 -0.44 -11.80
CA TRP A 164 -17.93 0.37 -11.27
C TRP A 164 -18.27 0.97 -9.90
N SER A 165 -17.24 1.34 -9.13
CA SER A 165 -17.36 2.24 -7.97
C SER A 165 -16.43 3.41 -8.10
N TYR A 166 -16.88 4.57 -7.63
CA TYR A 166 -16.12 5.81 -7.61
C TYR A 166 -15.81 6.21 -6.17
N LEU A 167 -14.54 6.52 -5.94
CA LEU A 167 -14.00 6.92 -4.65
C LEU A 167 -13.41 8.33 -4.80
N PRO A 168 -14.10 9.37 -4.30
CA PRO A 168 -13.63 10.75 -4.40
C PRO A 168 -12.37 10.97 -3.57
N ALA A 169 -11.65 12.05 -3.87
CA ALA A 169 -10.45 12.42 -3.13
C ALA A 169 -10.82 12.87 -1.71
N THR A 170 -10.25 12.22 -0.69
CA THR A 170 -10.75 12.39 0.68
C THR A 170 -10.22 13.64 1.40
N VAL A 171 -9.03 14.19 1.13
CA VAL A 171 -8.53 15.37 1.91
C VAL A 171 -7.41 16.21 1.24
N LYS A 172 -7.18 16.20 -0.08
CA LYS A 172 -6.15 17.07 -0.70
C LYS A 172 -6.62 17.72 -2.01
N PRO A 173 -6.23 18.98 -2.28
CA PRO A 173 -6.49 19.64 -3.57
C PRO A 173 -5.74 18.99 -4.75
N SER A 174 -4.71 18.18 -4.47
CA SER A 174 -3.96 17.41 -5.49
C SER A 174 -4.33 15.92 -5.53
N GLY A 175 -5.26 15.46 -4.68
CA GLY A 175 -5.72 14.08 -4.70
C GLY A 175 -6.73 13.92 -5.82
N GLU A 176 -6.48 13.04 -6.78
CA GLU A 176 -7.50 12.65 -7.73
C GLU A 176 -8.32 11.51 -7.13
N GLY A 177 -9.66 11.58 -7.26
CA GLY A 177 -10.51 10.41 -7.04
C GLY A 177 -10.10 9.26 -7.96
N HIS A 178 -10.63 8.07 -7.73
CA HIS A 178 -10.36 6.93 -8.60
C HIS A 178 -11.58 6.04 -8.79
N LEU A 179 -11.56 5.29 -9.87
CA LEU A 179 -12.54 4.27 -10.20
C LEU A 179 -12.02 2.87 -9.88
N GLU A 180 -12.92 2.00 -9.46
CA GLU A 180 -12.70 0.58 -9.36
C GLU A 180 -13.66 -0.11 -10.31
N LEU A 181 -13.14 -0.88 -11.26
CA LEU A 181 -13.94 -1.51 -12.31
C LEU A 181 -14.12 -2.99 -11.96
N TRP A 182 -15.37 -3.37 -11.70
CA TRP A 182 -15.72 -4.68 -11.12
C TRP A 182 -15.96 -5.73 -12.19
N GLY A 183 -16.58 -5.30 -13.29
CA GLY A 183 -16.97 -6.15 -14.40
C GLY A 183 -16.06 -5.98 -15.61
N VAL A 184 -16.18 -6.93 -16.53
CA VAL A 184 -15.56 -6.83 -17.86
C VAL A 184 -16.21 -5.66 -18.61
N PRO A 185 -15.43 -4.72 -19.15
CA PRO A 185 -15.97 -3.60 -19.91
C PRO A 185 -16.53 -4.09 -21.26
N VAL A 186 -17.57 -3.41 -21.77
CA VAL A 186 -18.23 -3.78 -23.04
C VAL A 186 -17.71 -2.88 -24.15
N PRO A 187 -16.99 -3.42 -25.16
CA PRO A 187 -16.39 -2.61 -26.21
C PRO A 187 -17.47 -2.05 -27.14
N VAL A 188 -17.42 -0.74 -27.39
CA VAL A 188 -18.40 -0.08 -28.27
C VAL A 188 -18.21 -0.52 -29.72
N PHE A 189 -16.96 -0.64 -30.14
CA PHE A 189 -16.57 -1.19 -31.44
C PHE A 189 -16.08 -2.63 -31.26
N PRO A 190 -16.35 -3.54 -32.21
CA PRO A 190 -15.75 -4.86 -32.18
C PRO A 190 -14.24 -4.75 -32.01
N LEU A 191 -13.71 -5.36 -30.95
CA LEU A 191 -12.27 -5.48 -30.79
C LEU A 191 -11.79 -6.39 -31.93
N THR A 192 -10.84 -5.90 -32.71
CA THR A 192 -10.11 -6.75 -33.65
C THR A 192 -9.39 -7.81 -32.85
N ILE A 193 -10.00 -8.99 -32.73
CA ILE A 193 -9.30 -10.20 -32.29
C ILE A 193 -8.25 -10.40 -33.38
N SER A 194 -7.00 -10.04 -33.07
CA SER A 194 -5.90 -10.30 -34.00
C SER A 194 -5.97 -11.79 -34.33
N PRO A 195 -6.15 -12.16 -35.62
CA PRO A 195 -5.97 -13.56 -35.98
C PRO A 195 -4.60 -13.95 -35.45
N GLY A 196 -4.52 -15.11 -34.79
CA GLY A 196 -3.25 -15.63 -34.30
C GLY A 196 -2.20 -15.53 -35.42
N PRO A 197 -0.92 -15.37 -35.07
CA PRO A 197 0.12 -15.18 -36.06
C PRO A 197 0.02 -16.27 -37.14
N LEU A 198 0.01 -15.87 -38.43
CA LEU A 198 -0.17 -16.77 -39.57
C LEU A 198 0.89 -17.89 -39.60
N THR A 199 2.06 -17.61 -39.01
CA THR A 199 3.12 -18.58 -38.76
C THR A 199 3.34 -18.74 -37.27
N PRO A 200 3.54 -19.98 -36.77
CA PRO A 200 3.88 -20.21 -35.37
C PRO A 200 5.09 -19.38 -34.94
N ILE A 201 5.01 -18.75 -33.76
CA ILE A 201 6.11 -17.95 -33.23
C ILE A 201 7.19 -18.91 -32.70
N PRO A 202 8.45 -18.82 -33.18
CA PRO A 202 9.54 -19.62 -32.63
C PRO A 202 9.89 -19.12 -31.21
N VAL A 203 9.80 -19.99 -30.21
CA VAL A 203 9.98 -19.64 -28.78
C VAL A 203 11.02 -20.54 -28.11
N LEU A 204 11.73 -20.00 -27.14
CA LEU A 204 12.57 -20.75 -26.21
C LEU A 204 11.81 -20.93 -24.89
N TYR A 205 11.80 -22.16 -24.38
CA TYR A 205 11.35 -22.43 -23.02
C TYR A 205 12.44 -22.11 -21.99
N PRO A 206 12.08 -21.94 -20.70
CA PRO A 206 12.98 -21.42 -19.67
C PRO A 206 14.28 -22.21 -19.49
N GLU A 207 14.26 -23.53 -19.69
CA GLU A 207 15.43 -24.41 -19.60
C GLU A 207 16.48 -24.03 -20.65
N THR A 208 16.07 -24.00 -21.91
CA THR A 208 16.93 -23.63 -23.05
C THR A 208 17.37 -22.18 -22.96
N ALA A 209 16.47 -21.27 -22.54
CA ALA A 209 16.77 -19.86 -22.35
C ALA A 209 17.80 -19.61 -21.23
N SER A 210 17.72 -20.34 -20.12
CA SER A 210 18.69 -20.25 -19.03
C SER A 210 20.09 -20.71 -19.45
N ARG A 211 20.17 -21.79 -20.25
CA ARG A 211 21.42 -22.29 -20.82
C ARG A 211 22.02 -21.28 -21.79
N LEU A 212 21.20 -20.65 -22.63
CA LEU A 212 21.66 -19.65 -23.60
C LEU A 212 22.33 -18.45 -22.93
N LEU A 213 21.83 -17.97 -21.79
CA LEU A 213 22.47 -16.89 -21.01
C LEU A 213 23.89 -17.24 -20.53
N ARG A 214 24.23 -18.53 -20.40
CA ARG A 214 25.57 -19.00 -20.03
C ARG A 214 26.54 -19.01 -21.22
N HIS A 215 26.03 -19.12 -22.45
CA HIS A 215 26.83 -19.23 -23.68
C HIS A 215 26.97 -17.89 -24.41
N ARG A 216 28.03 -17.13 -24.09
CA ARG A 216 28.29 -15.77 -24.61
C ARG A 216 28.44 -15.65 -26.14
N SER A 217 28.85 -16.71 -26.83
CA SER A 217 29.21 -16.66 -28.27
C SER A 217 28.03 -16.75 -29.24
N LYS A 218 26.89 -17.35 -28.84
CA LYS A 218 25.73 -17.58 -29.72
C LYS A 218 24.64 -16.48 -29.66
N LEU A 219 24.86 -15.44 -28.85
CA LEU A 219 23.86 -14.40 -28.55
C LEU A 219 23.82 -13.21 -29.53
N ARG A 220 24.70 -13.16 -30.54
CA ARG A 220 24.89 -11.95 -31.37
C ARG A 220 23.89 -11.77 -32.52
N SER A 221 23.02 -12.73 -32.83
CA SER A 221 22.22 -12.68 -34.08
C SER A 221 20.74 -13.08 -33.93
N VAL A 222 20.26 -13.45 -32.74
CA VAL A 222 18.87 -13.88 -32.53
C VAL A 222 18.19 -12.89 -31.59
N GLN A 223 17.00 -12.41 -31.96
CA GLN A 223 16.04 -11.80 -31.05
C GLN A 223 15.08 -12.91 -30.59
N PRO A 224 15.36 -13.59 -29.48
CA PRO A 224 14.58 -14.74 -29.10
C PRO A 224 13.25 -14.30 -28.48
N ASN A 225 12.24 -15.15 -28.69
CA ASN A 225 10.98 -15.08 -27.98
C ASN A 225 11.04 -16.11 -26.85
N LEU A 226 10.48 -15.79 -25.68
CA LEU A 226 10.39 -16.70 -24.54
C LEU A 226 8.94 -17.12 -24.32
N ALA A 227 8.72 -18.40 -24.05
CA ALA A 227 7.43 -18.93 -23.64
C ALA A 227 7.57 -19.63 -22.29
N GLY A 228 6.57 -19.51 -21.43
CA GLY A 228 6.57 -20.21 -20.15
C GLY A 228 5.44 -19.79 -19.21
N LYS A 229 5.36 -20.47 -18.07
CA LYS A 229 4.41 -20.15 -17.01
C LYS A 229 4.98 -19.05 -16.12
N LEU A 230 4.20 -18.01 -15.83
CA LEU A 230 4.61 -16.99 -14.88
C LEU A 230 4.63 -17.57 -13.47
N VAL A 231 5.82 -17.72 -12.90
CA VAL A 231 6.00 -18.27 -11.54
C VAL A 231 6.05 -17.14 -10.51
N ARG A 232 6.71 -16.02 -10.85
CA ARG A 232 6.92 -14.90 -9.93
C ARG A 232 6.76 -13.58 -10.65
N LEU A 233 6.13 -12.63 -9.97
CA LEU A 233 6.03 -11.24 -10.39
C LEU A 233 6.56 -10.34 -9.26
N SER A 234 7.55 -9.50 -9.55
CA SER A 234 8.08 -8.56 -8.56
C SER A 234 7.14 -7.37 -8.35
N ALA A 235 7.37 -6.63 -7.27
CA ALA A 235 6.81 -5.29 -7.13
C ALA A 235 7.32 -4.36 -8.25
N LEU A 236 6.50 -3.38 -8.63
CA LEU A 236 6.90 -2.32 -9.55
C LEU A 236 7.81 -1.32 -8.82
N VAL A 237 9.08 -1.28 -9.20
CA VAL A 237 10.09 -0.39 -8.61
C VAL A 237 10.09 0.92 -9.38
N LYS A 238 9.94 2.03 -8.67
CA LYS A 238 9.95 3.41 -9.20
C LYS A 238 11.07 4.21 -8.54
N SER A 239 12.03 4.63 -9.34
CA SER A 239 13.08 5.57 -8.95
C SER A 239 12.92 6.88 -9.72
N ARG A 240 13.63 7.94 -9.29
CA ARG A 240 13.61 9.24 -9.99
C ARG A 240 14.07 9.15 -11.46
N LYS A 241 14.84 8.12 -11.82
CA LYS A 241 15.45 7.97 -13.15
C LYS A 241 14.85 6.85 -13.98
N GLN A 242 14.20 5.87 -13.35
CA GLN A 242 13.78 4.65 -14.02
C GLN A 242 12.67 3.93 -13.22
N ALA A 243 11.70 3.37 -13.94
CA ALA A 243 10.73 2.43 -13.40
C ALA A 243 10.87 1.08 -14.11
N TYR A 244 10.80 0.00 -13.34
CA TYR A 244 10.89 -1.36 -13.87
C TYR A 244 10.22 -2.37 -12.94
N PHE A 245 9.91 -3.54 -13.49
CA PHE A 245 9.57 -4.73 -12.70
C PHE A 245 10.23 -5.96 -13.34
N VAL A 246 10.25 -7.07 -12.61
CA VAL A 246 10.81 -8.33 -13.06
C VAL A 246 9.73 -9.40 -12.99
N LEU A 247 9.61 -10.16 -14.06
CA LEU A 247 8.78 -11.35 -14.11
C LEU A 247 9.67 -12.58 -14.29
N SER A 248 9.34 -13.71 -13.67
CA SER A 248 10.08 -14.96 -13.82
C SER A 248 9.22 -16.02 -14.47
N LEU A 249 9.66 -16.51 -15.63
CA LEU A 249 9.02 -17.61 -16.34
C LEU A 249 9.65 -18.94 -15.92
N GLY A 250 8.83 -19.93 -15.60
CA GLY A 250 9.25 -21.30 -15.30
C GLY A 250 8.66 -22.29 -16.30
N GLY A 251 9.31 -23.46 -16.37
CA GLY A 251 8.88 -24.59 -17.18
C GLY A 251 7.54 -25.18 -16.73
N SER A 252 7.10 -26.20 -17.45
CA SER A 252 5.82 -26.86 -17.18
C SER A 252 5.88 -27.82 -15.99
N SER A 253 7.07 -28.23 -15.55
CA SER A 253 7.25 -29.19 -14.45
C SER A 253 7.72 -28.50 -13.15
N PRO A 254 7.25 -28.96 -11.97
CA PRO A 254 7.68 -28.41 -10.70
C PRO A 254 9.13 -28.84 -10.41
N GLY A 255 10.06 -27.87 -10.43
CA GLY A 255 11.50 -28.10 -10.27
C GLY A 255 12.35 -27.52 -11.41
N ASP A 256 11.69 -27.05 -12.48
CA ASP A 256 12.31 -26.46 -13.65
C ASP A 256 13.00 -25.11 -13.39
N SER A 257 14.03 -24.83 -14.20
CA SER A 257 14.80 -23.59 -14.12
C SER A 257 13.91 -22.38 -14.41
N CYS A 258 13.92 -21.40 -13.51
CA CYS A 258 13.22 -20.14 -13.71
C CYS A 258 14.12 -19.11 -14.40
N VAL A 259 13.57 -18.36 -15.35
CA VAL A 259 14.28 -17.32 -16.09
C VAL A 259 13.67 -15.95 -15.80
N PRO A 260 14.43 -15.01 -15.20
CA PRO A 260 13.96 -13.65 -14.97
C PRO A 260 14.04 -12.80 -16.24
N VAL A 261 13.00 -11.99 -16.47
CA VAL A 261 12.93 -10.99 -17.52
C VAL A 261 12.64 -9.63 -16.89
N ILE A 262 13.48 -8.63 -17.19
CA ILE A 262 13.33 -7.26 -16.71
C ILE A 262 12.51 -6.46 -17.73
N VAL A 263 11.42 -5.85 -17.26
CA VAL A 263 10.59 -4.93 -18.04
C VAL A 263 10.85 -3.51 -17.55
N GLN A 264 11.50 -2.71 -18.39
CA GLN A 264 11.92 -1.34 -18.06
C GLN A 264 11.47 -0.29 -19.07
N VAL A 265 10.86 -0.72 -20.18
CA VAL A 265 10.34 0.18 -21.21
C VAL A 265 9.05 0.83 -20.67
N PRO A 266 8.93 2.17 -20.62
CA PRO A 266 7.78 2.86 -20.03
C PRO A 266 6.43 2.41 -20.61
N ALA A 267 6.34 2.21 -21.93
CA ALA A 267 5.14 1.74 -22.63
C ALA A 267 4.68 0.32 -22.24
N GLN A 268 5.56 -0.47 -21.63
CA GLN A 268 5.30 -1.85 -21.24
C GLN A 268 5.08 -2.00 -19.74
N LEU A 269 5.18 -0.91 -18.95
CA LEU A 269 4.97 -0.98 -17.50
C LEU A 269 3.51 -1.36 -17.14
N VAL A 270 2.57 -1.11 -18.05
CA VAL A 270 1.17 -1.52 -17.91
C VAL A 270 1.01 -3.05 -17.87
N TRP A 271 1.97 -3.81 -18.42
CA TRP A 271 1.95 -5.28 -18.37
C TRP A 271 1.90 -5.82 -16.94
N HIS A 272 2.45 -5.07 -15.97
CA HIS A 272 2.37 -5.42 -14.54
C HIS A 272 0.93 -5.68 -14.07
N ARG A 273 -0.06 -5.01 -14.69
CA ARG A 273 -1.50 -5.16 -14.37
C ARG A 273 -2.20 -6.30 -15.11
N ALA A 274 -1.62 -6.80 -16.20
CA ALA A 274 -2.17 -7.90 -17.01
C ALA A 274 -1.56 -9.28 -16.66
N LEU A 275 -0.44 -9.28 -15.95
CA LEU A 275 0.30 -10.48 -15.58
C LEU A 275 -0.27 -11.13 -14.32
N TRP A 276 -0.61 -12.41 -14.44
CA TRP A 276 -1.14 -13.25 -13.37
C TRP A 276 -0.25 -14.47 -13.17
N PRO A 277 0.35 -14.65 -11.98
CA PRO A 277 1.13 -15.83 -11.69
C PRO A 277 0.26 -17.09 -11.85
N GLY A 278 0.85 -18.14 -12.40
CA GLY A 278 0.15 -19.36 -12.78
C GLY A 278 -0.37 -19.39 -14.22
N ARG A 279 -0.50 -18.24 -14.91
CA ARG A 279 -0.83 -18.21 -16.35
C ARG A 279 0.42 -18.34 -17.21
N ALA A 280 0.25 -18.80 -18.43
CA ALA A 280 1.34 -18.98 -19.39
C ALA A 280 1.34 -17.87 -20.44
N TYR A 281 2.53 -17.35 -20.76
CA TYR A 281 2.74 -16.19 -21.59
C TYR A 281 3.87 -16.42 -22.62
N VAL A 282 3.82 -15.63 -23.69
CA VAL A 282 4.88 -15.48 -24.69
C VAL A 282 5.35 -14.02 -24.66
N LEU A 283 6.66 -13.84 -24.53
CA LEU A 283 7.35 -12.55 -24.62
C LEU A 283 8.19 -12.53 -25.89
N THR A 284 7.90 -11.60 -26.79
CA THR A 284 8.60 -11.52 -28.08
C THR A 284 9.75 -10.52 -28.07
N GLU A 285 10.68 -10.69 -29.02
CA GLU A 285 11.74 -9.73 -29.34
C GLU A 285 12.55 -9.25 -28.12
N LEU A 286 12.92 -10.21 -27.27
CA LEU A 286 13.71 -9.93 -26.08
C LEU A 286 15.18 -9.69 -26.43
N ARG A 287 15.87 -8.96 -25.57
CA ARG A 287 17.30 -8.67 -25.68
C ARG A 287 18.04 -9.22 -24.48
N VAL A 288 19.29 -9.60 -24.67
CA VAL A 288 20.18 -9.97 -23.57
C VAL A 288 21.08 -8.80 -23.25
N SER A 289 21.14 -8.43 -21.97
CA SER A 289 21.99 -7.35 -21.49
C SER A 289 22.69 -7.73 -20.20
N LYS A 290 23.80 -7.03 -19.90
CA LYS A 290 24.51 -7.15 -18.64
C LYS A 290 24.01 -6.10 -17.67
N LEU A 291 23.49 -6.53 -16.53
CA LEU A 291 23.04 -5.62 -15.48
C LEU A 291 24.24 -5.09 -14.68
N HIS A 292 24.25 -3.78 -14.40
CA HIS A 292 25.33 -3.18 -13.64
C HIS A 292 25.39 -3.77 -12.23
N GLY A 293 26.58 -4.22 -11.80
CA GLY A 293 26.78 -4.82 -10.47
C GLY A 293 26.52 -6.32 -10.40
N HIS A 294 25.96 -6.94 -11.44
CA HIS A 294 25.79 -8.39 -11.52
C HIS A 294 26.74 -9.02 -12.55
N ARG A 295 27.18 -10.26 -12.26
CA ARG A 295 28.14 -11.00 -13.10
C ARG A 295 27.47 -11.74 -14.27
N TYR A 296 26.14 -11.84 -14.27
CA TYR A 296 25.36 -12.66 -15.19
C TYR A 296 24.59 -11.80 -16.21
N LEU A 297 24.29 -12.41 -17.36
CA LEU A 297 23.44 -11.84 -18.39
C LEU A 297 21.97 -12.06 -18.03
N ILE A 298 21.11 -11.09 -18.39
CA ILE A 298 19.67 -11.13 -18.07
C ILE A 298 18.87 -10.76 -19.32
N TRP A 299 17.68 -11.34 -19.44
CA TRP A 299 16.69 -10.98 -20.45
C TRP A 299 16.03 -9.65 -20.13
N MET A 300 15.97 -8.77 -21.10
CA MET A 300 15.34 -7.46 -20.99
C MET A 300 14.41 -7.23 -22.17
N THR A 301 13.30 -6.53 -21.93
CA THR A 301 12.40 -6.13 -23.00
C THR A 301 13.01 -5.00 -23.84
N SER A 302 12.60 -4.96 -25.11
CA SER A 302 12.87 -3.87 -26.04
C SER A 302 11.58 -3.15 -26.40
N PRO A 303 11.61 -1.94 -26.98
CA PRO A 303 10.38 -1.23 -27.37
C PRO A 303 9.45 -2.02 -28.30
N SER A 304 10.01 -2.96 -29.07
CA SER A 304 9.27 -3.82 -29.99
C SER A 304 8.72 -5.10 -29.33
N SER A 305 9.14 -5.41 -28.09
CA SER A 305 8.64 -6.58 -27.36
C SER A 305 7.14 -6.52 -27.13
N GLN A 306 6.48 -7.66 -27.27
CA GLN A 306 5.05 -7.83 -27.01
C GLN A 306 4.81 -8.91 -25.95
N LEU A 307 3.73 -8.76 -25.19
CA LEU A 307 3.23 -9.76 -24.25
C LEU A 307 1.98 -10.41 -24.83
N LEU A 308 1.99 -11.72 -25.00
CA LEU A 308 0.89 -12.50 -25.53
C LEU A 308 0.53 -13.65 -24.58
N PRO A 309 -0.75 -14.05 -24.45
CA PRO A 309 -1.11 -15.29 -23.79
C PRO A 309 -0.56 -16.49 -24.58
N LEU A 310 -0.04 -17.50 -23.89
CA LEU A 310 0.48 -18.70 -24.54
C LEU A 310 -0.69 -19.53 -25.11
N LYS A 311 -0.78 -19.58 -26.44
CA LYS A 311 -1.63 -20.51 -27.17
C LYS A 311 -0.74 -21.58 -27.81
N PRO A 312 -0.84 -22.87 -27.42
CA PRO A 312 0.03 -23.92 -27.95
C PRO A 312 0.02 -24.03 -29.48
N GLU A 313 -1.11 -23.74 -30.10
CA GLU A 313 -1.30 -23.76 -31.56
C GLU A 313 -0.52 -22.66 -32.30
N CYS A 314 -0.13 -21.59 -31.59
CA CYS A 314 0.51 -20.41 -32.18
C CYS A 314 2.02 -20.34 -31.90
N VAL A 315 2.62 -21.36 -31.27
CA VAL A 315 4.03 -21.38 -30.90
C VAL A 315 4.73 -22.63 -31.43
N GLN A 316 6.00 -22.48 -31.77
CA GLN A 316 6.88 -23.57 -32.15
C GLN A 316 8.15 -23.49 -31.31
N GLU A 317 8.57 -24.61 -30.71
CA GLU A 317 9.81 -24.62 -29.95
C GLU A 317 11.01 -24.41 -30.88
N LEU A 318 11.87 -23.46 -30.53
CA LEU A 318 13.10 -23.18 -31.26
C LEU A 318 14.20 -24.11 -30.75
N GLU A 319 14.47 -25.17 -31.51
CA GLU A 319 15.61 -26.05 -31.27
C GLU A 319 16.91 -25.33 -31.61
N LEU A 320 17.60 -24.83 -30.57
CA LEU A 320 18.98 -24.39 -30.72
C LEU A 320 19.87 -25.62 -30.63
N GLY A 321 20.68 -25.88 -31.68
CA GLY A 321 21.77 -26.87 -31.68
C GLY A 321 22.84 -26.53 -30.64
N LEU A 322 22.48 -26.68 -29.36
CA LEU A 322 23.34 -26.61 -28.20
C LEU A 322 23.97 -28.00 -28.01
N ASP A 323 24.62 -28.51 -29.06
CA ASP A 323 25.35 -29.77 -28.99
C ASP A 323 26.61 -29.59 -28.14
N GLY A 324 26.57 -30.25 -26.99
CA GLY A 324 27.63 -30.39 -26.02
C GLY A 324 27.04 -31.14 -24.83
N PRO A 325 27.75 -32.10 -24.22
CA PRO A 325 27.22 -32.78 -23.05
C PRO A 325 26.84 -31.72 -22.00
N PRO A 326 25.79 -31.96 -21.19
CA PRO A 326 25.55 -31.11 -20.03
C PRO A 326 26.87 -31.11 -19.27
N VAL A 327 27.54 -29.95 -19.21
CA VAL A 327 28.66 -29.83 -18.28
C VAL A 327 28.00 -29.95 -16.92
N GLU A 328 28.06 -31.15 -16.35
CA GLU A 328 28.09 -31.37 -14.91
C GLU A 328 29.24 -30.50 -14.40
N ALA A 329 28.95 -29.21 -14.21
CA ALA A 329 29.52 -28.51 -13.10
C ALA A 329 28.91 -29.21 -11.91
N ASP A 330 29.65 -30.19 -11.40
CA ASP A 330 29.53 -30.77 -10.07
C ASP A 330 28.76 -29.79 -9.19
N PRO A 331 27.54 -30.09 -8.73
CA PRO A 331 26.95 -29.30 -7.68
C PRO A 331 27.85 -29.57 -6.49
N GLN A 332 28.88 -28.75 -6.33
CA GLN A 332 29.68 -28.74 -5.12
C GLN A 332 28.63 -28.74 -4.01
N PRO A 333 28.49 -29.83 -3.23
CA PRO A 333 27.30 -30.02 -2.45
C PRO A 333 27.18 -28.80 -1.56
N LEU A 334 26.12 -28.01 -1.78
CA LEU A 334 25.75 -26.98 -0.83
C LEU A 334 25.74 -27.71 0.51
N PRO A 335 26.49 -27.23 1.52
CA PRO A 335 26.63 -27.96 2.76
C PRO A 335 25.21 -28.28 3.23
N MET A 336 24.91 -29.57 3.38
CA MET A 336 23.66 -30.01 3.99
C MET A 336 23.46 -29.14 5.23
N PRO A 337 22.24 -28.64 5.52
CA PRO A 337 21.98 -27.98 6.78
C PRO A 337 22.35 -28.99 7.87
N SER A 338 23.51 -28.77 8.47
CA SER A 338 23.96 -29.58 9.57
C SER A 338 22.90 -29.40 10.64
N ASN A 339 22.36 -30.51 11.14
CA ASN A 339 21.53 -30.48 12.34
C ASN A 339 22.19 -29.58 13.39
N PRO A 340 21.40 -28.78 14.13
CA PRO A 340 21.95 -27.80 15.04
C PRO A 340 22.61 -28.53 16.22
N GLN A 341 23.91 -28.76 16.12
CA GLN A 341 24.73 -29.10 17.26
C GLN A 341 25.83 -28.05 17.42
N ASP A 342 25.55 -27.19 18.39
CA ASP A 342 26.46 -26.50 19.31
C ASP A 342 27.73 -25.89 18.71
N LYS A 343 27.61 -24.61 18.31
CA LYS A 343 28.73 -23.66 18.40
C LYS A 343 28.36 -22.55 19.38
N LYS A 344 28.63 -22.80 20.66
CA LYS A 344 28.52 -21.83 21.77
C LYS A 344 29.36 -20.55 21.54
N GLY A 345 28.81 -19.61 20.78
CA GLY A 345 28.90 -18.16 20.99
C GLY A 345 27.52 -17.66 21.42
N PRO A 346 27.27 -16.35 21.69
CA PRO A 346 25.97 -15.88 22.19
C PRO A 346 24.88 -15.93 21.09
N GLU A 347 24.48 -17.13 20.71
CA GLU A 347 23.43 -17.51 19.76
C GLU A 347 22.07 -17.40 20.48
N GLY A 348 21.22 -16.44 20.08
CA GLY A 348 19.89 -16.35 20.67
C GLY A 348 18.88 -15.33 20.13
N LEU A 349 19.24 -14.35 19.29
CA LEU A 349 18.33 -13.22 19.02
C LEU A 349 17.94 -12.94 17.55
N VAL A 350 18.63 -13.51 16.56
CA VAL A 350 18.29 -13.29 15.14
C VAL A 350 17.48 -14.48 14.61
N ARG A 351 16.28 -14.19 14.10
CA ARG A 351 15.35 -15.16 13.53
C ARG A 351 15.25 -14.97 12.02
N ASP A 352 15.03 -16.08 11.32
CA ASP A 352 14.71 -16.07 9.90
C ASP A 352 13.19 -16.03 9.70
N SER A 353 12.76 -15.23 8.74
CA SER A 353 11.38 -15.21 8.26
C SER A 353 11.12 -16.38 7.31
N ARG A 354 9.84 -16.77 7.18
CA ARG A 354 9.41 -17.81 6.24
C ARG A 354 8.71 -17.17 5.05
N LEU A 355 9.09 -17.54 3.83
CA LEU A 355 8.35 -17.17 2.63
C LEU A 355 7.10 -18.03 2.50
N LEU A 356 5.97 -17.39 2.16
CA LEU A 356 4.72 -18.09 1.87
C LEU A 356 3.86 -17.34 0.86
N SER A 357 2.84 -18.02 0.36
CA SER A 357 1.72 -17.43 -0.39
C SER A 357 0.46 -17.47 0.46
N TYR A 358 -0.33 -16.40 0.42
CA TYR A 358 -1.52 -16.25 1.27
C TYR A 358 -2.63 -15.53 0.51
N THR A 359 -3.87 -16.02 0.65
CA THR A 359 -5.06 -15.35 0.13
C THR A 359 -5.97 -15.02 1.30
N GLY A 360 -6.39 -13.76 1.41
CA GLY A 360 -7.19 -13.32 2.55
C GLY A 360 -7.89 -11.99 2.33
N LYS A 361 -8.70 -11.59 3.31
CA LYS A 361 -9.53 -10.37 3.27
C LYS A 361 -9.00 -9.33 4.26
N VAL A 362 -8.91 -8.09 3.82
CA VAL A 362 -8.58 -6.96 4.70
C VAL A 362 -9.75 -6.72 5.65
N THR A 363 -9.55 -6.94 6.94
CA THR A 363 -10.58 -6.77 7.98
C THR A 363 -10.46 -5.45 8.71
N GLY A 364 -9.28 -4.82 8.69
CA GLY A 364 -9.00 -3.58 9.42
C GLY A 364 -7.88 -2.76 8.78
N VAL A 365 -7.92 -1.44 8.96
CA VAL A 365 -6.86 -0.52 8.55
C VAL A 365 -6.22 0.06 9.81
N LEU A 366 -4.97 -0.32 10.09
CA LEU A 366 -4.29 0.06 11.33
C LEU A 366 -3.57 1.41 11.14
N ASN A 367 -2.79 1.56 10.07
CA ASN A 367 -2.13 2.80 9.69
C ASN A 367 -1.92 2.82 8.16
N GLN A 368 -2.83 3.46 7.41
CA GLN A 368 -2.81 3.48 5.94
C GLN A 368 -1.56 4.16 5.36
N PRO A 369 -1.11 5.34 5.83
CA PRO A 369 0.13 5.96 5.32
C PRO A 369 1.38 5.11 5.52
N ALA A 370 1.46 4.37 6.63
CA ALA A 370 2.51 3.41 6.92
C ALA A 370 2.33 2.05 6.19
N GLY A 371 1.22 1.87 5.48
CA GLY A 371 0.92 0.62 4.77
C GLY A 371 0.70 -0.57 5.71
N PHE A 372 0.16 -0.35 6.91
CA PHE A 372 -0.11 -1.38 7.90
C PHE A 372 -1.62 -1.68 8.02
N TYR A 373 -1.98 -2.92 7.74
CA TYR A 373 -3.36 -3.42 7.63
C TYR A 373 -3.55 -4.68 8.47
N GLU A 374 -4.80 -5.08 8.67
CA GLU A 374 -5.18 -6.32 9.33
C GLU A 374 -5.86 -7.25 8.32
N LEU A 375 -5.43 -8.51 8.29
CA LEU A 375 -6.01 -9.57 7.47
C LEU A 375 -6.75 -10.58 8.35
N ASP A 376 -7.96 -10.93 7.95
CA ASP A 376 -8.80 -12.00 8.51
C ASP A 376 -8.98 -11.93 10.04
N GLY A 377 -8.81 -10.74 10.64
CA GLY A 377 -8.90 -10.51 12.08
C GLY A 377 -7.72 -11.04 12.91
N GLN A 378 -6.71 -11.65 12.27
CA GLN A 378 -5.68 -12.45 12.95
C GLN A 378 -4.26 -12.03 12.60
N LEU A 379 -4.01 -11.66 11.35
CA LEU A 379 -2.67 -11.36 10.83
C LEU A 379 -2.50 -9.85 10.61
N GLY A 380 -1.31 -9.33 10.89
CA GLY A 380 -0.91 -8.00 10.39
C GLY A 380 -0.37 -8.10 8.96
N LEU A 381 -0.61 -7.11 8.12
CA LEU A 381 -0.02 -6.98 6.79
C LEU A 381 0.74 -5.65 6.68
N CYS A 382 2.04 -5.72 6.38
CA CYS A 382 2.90 -4.55 6.16
C CYS A 382 3.36 -4.48 4.69
N LEU A 383 2.92 -3.43 3.99
CA LEU A 383 3.24 -3.15 2.59
C LEU A 383 4.31 -2.06 2.41
N ALA A 384 4.95 -1.61 3.50
CA ALA A 384 5.90 -0.49 3.49
C ALA A 384 7.18 -0.77 2.68
N TYR A 385 7.55 -2.05 2.54
CA TYR A 385 8.78 -2.47 1.86
C TYR A 385 8.63 -2.60 0.33
N GLN A 386 7.45 -2.26 -0.21
CA GLN A 386 7.16 -2.10 -1.63
C GLN A 386 6.63 -0.70 -1.93
N GLN A 387 6.95 -0.13 -3.10
CA GLN A 387 6.44 1.16 -3.54
C GLN A 387 5.04 1.02 -4.15
N SER A 388 4.04 0.82 -3.29
CA SER A 388 2.67 0.43 -3.68
C SER A 388 1.68 1.60 -3.72
N HIS A 389 2.05 2.73 -4.36
CA HIS A 389 1.21 3.94 -4.36
C HIS A 389 -0.20 3.75 -4.96
N GLY A 390 -0.34 2.89 -5.99
CA GLY A 390 -1.64 2.57 -6.58
C GLY A 390 -2.50 1.72 -5.64
N LEU A 391 -1.90 0.65 -5.10
CA LEU A 391 -2.57 -0.27 -4.18
C LEU A 391 -3.07 0.45 -2.91
N ARG A 392 -2.33 1.42 -2.36
CA ARG A 392 -2.78 2.20 -1.19
C ARG A 392 -4.12 2.92 -1.37
N ARG A 393 -4.55 3.20 -2.62
CA ARG A 393 -5.84 3.85 -2.93
C ARG A 393 -7.01 2.89 -2.76
N VAL A 394 -6.84 1.63 -3.17
CA VAL A 394 -7.89 0.60 -3.11
C VAL A 394 -7.95 -0.11 -1.77
N MET A 395 -6.85 -0.12 -1.01
CA MET A 395 -6.72 -0.84 0.27
C MET A 395 -7.64 -0.28 1.36
N ARG A 396 -8.82 -0.90 1.50
CA ARG A 396 -9.79 -0.67 2.58
C ARG A 396 -10.34 -1.99 3.09
N ARG A 397 -11.04 -1.93 4.23
CA ARG A 397 -11.75 -3.09 4.79
C ARG A 397 -12.67 -3.67 3.71
N GLY A 398 -12.68 -4.99 3.58
CA GLY A 398 -13.49 -5.70 2.58
C GLY A 398 -12.72 -6.19 1.35
N VAL A 399 -11.55 -5.63 1.06
CA VAL A 399 -10.73 -6.00 -0.10
C VAL A 399 -10.18 -7.42 0.05
N CYS A 400 -10.22 -8.21 -1.02
CA CYS A 400 -9.60 -9.54 -1.07
C CYS A 400 -8.28 -9.48 -1.83
N LEU A 401 -7.23 -10.04 -1.23
CA LEU A 401 -5.86 -10.00 -1.75
C LEU A 401 -5.32 -11.41 -1.96
N GLU A 402 -4.42 -11.54 -2.93
CA GLU A 402 -3.50 -12.66 -3.05
C GLU A 402 -2.07 -12.17 -2.93
N LEU A 403 -1.36 -12.74 -1.97
CA LEU A 403 0.00 -12.44 -1.61
C LEU A 403 0.89 -13.61 -2.05
N GLN A 404 1.97 -13.31 -2.75
CA GLN A 404 2.95 -14.31 -3.18
C GLN A 404 4.35 -13.90 -2.74
N ASP A 405 5.15 -14.89 -2.33
CA ASP A 405 6.52 -14.68 -1.82
C ASP A 405 6.59 -13.60 -0.72
N VAL A 406 5.65 -13.65 0.24
CA VAL A 406 5.62 -12.75 1.40
C VAL A 406 6.30 -13.36 2.61
N HIS A 407 6.96 -12.52 3.40
CA HIS A 407 7.65 -12.94 4.61
C HIS A 407 6.67 -13.00 5.78
N LEU A 408 6.58 -14.15 6.42
CA LEU A 408 5.92 -14.33 7.71
C LEU A 408 6.92 -14.11 8.83
N LEU A 409 6.63 -13.12 9.69
CA LEU A 409 7.41 -12.81 10.87
C LEU A 409 6.56 -13.04 12.12
N GLN A 410 7.09 -13.84 13.04
CA GLN A 410 6.46 -14.20 14.31
C GLN A 410 7.25 -13.62 15.49
N SER A 411 6.57 -13.29 16.59
CA SER A 411 7.21 -12.78 17.81
C SER A 411 8.12 -11.57 17.58
N LEU A 412 7.63 -10.57 16.84
CA LEU A 412 8.39 -9.35 16.52
C LEU A 412 8.78 -8.54 17.77
N GLY A 413 8.03 -8.69 18.88
CA GLY A 413 8.17 -7.84 20.06
C GLY A 413 7.46 -6.51 19.88
N GLY A 414 7.87 -5.46 20.60
CA GLY A 414 7.33 -4.11 20.37
C GLY A 414 5.86 -3.90 20.78
N GLY A 415 5.26 -4.80 21.56
CA GLY A 415 3.83 -4.75 21.92
C GLY A 415 2.87 -5.41 20.92
N LEU A 416 3.37 -5.86 19.75
CA LEU A 416 2.57 -6.64 18.80
C LEU A 416 2.49 -8.11 19.24
N ARG A 417 1.26 -8.60 19.45
CA ARG A 417 1.02 -10.02 19.78
C ARG A 417 0.74 -10.89 18.56
N ARG A 418 0.38 -10.28 17.43
CA ARG A 418 -0.04 -10.99 16.20
C ARG A 418 1.14 -11.20 15.25
N PRO A 419 1.18 -12.31 14.50
CA PRO A 419 2.15 -12.49 13.42
C PRO A 419 1.88 -11.49 12.29
N VAL A 420 2.94 -11.12 11.56
CA VAL A 420 2.88 -10.12 10.50
C VAL A 420 3.40 -10.70 9.19
N LEU A 421 2.62 -10.54 8.14
CA LEU A 421 3.02 -10.73 6.75
C LEU A 421 3.61 -9.43 6.22
N ALA A 422 4.81 -9.48 5.65
CA ALA A 422 5.47 -8.33 5.06
C ALA A 422 5.94 -8.64 3.64
N SER A 423 5.58 -7.75 2.71
CA SER A 423 5.89 -7.92 1.29
C SER A 423 7.23 -7.26 0.95
N CYS A 424 8.19 -8.02 0.42
CA CYS A 424 9.46 -7.49 -0.10
C CYS A 424 9.37 -7.18 -1.61
N LEU A 425 10.40 -6.62 -2.24
CA LEU A 425 10.34 -6.30 -3.69
C LEU A 425 10.18 -7.53 -4.59
N ARG A 426 10.58 -8.72 -4.11
CA ARG A 426 10.45 -9.99 -4.84
C ARG A 426 9.00 -10.49 -4.90
N GLY A 427 8.20 -10.18 -3.89
CA GLY A 427 6.82 -10.68 -3.77
C GLY A 427 5.79 -9.86 -4.55
N ALA A 428 4.67 -10.49 -4.88
CA ALA A 428 3.53 -9.87 -5.54
C ALA A 428 2.37 -9.65 -4.55
N VAL A 429 1.67 -8.54 -4.71
CA VAL A 429 0.40 -8.27 -4.02
C VAL A 429 -0.65 -8.00 -5.09
N LEU A 430 -1.55 -8.95 -5.27
CA LEU A 430 -2.56 -8.94 -6.32
C LEU A 430 -3.94 -8.73 -5.71
N LEU A 431 -4.76 -7.95 -6.40
CA LEU A 431 -6.13 -7.68 -5.99
C LEU A 431 -7.06 -8.73 -6.60
N ARG A 432 -7.81 -9.45 -5.76
CA ARG A 432 -8.79 -10.45 -6.21
C ARG A 432 -10.23 -9.93 -6.22
N ARG A 433 -10.56 -9.01 -5.32
CA ARG A 433 -11.89 -8.40 -5.23
C ARG A 433 -11.82 -7.02 -4.58
N PHE A 434 -12.53 -6.05 -5.15
CA PHE A 434 -12.78 -4.75 -4.53
C PHE A 434 -13.72 -4.87 -3.33
N SER A 435 -13.74 -3.84 -2.49
CA SER A 435 -14.60 -3.83 -1.30
C SER A 435 -15.96 -3.21 -1.59
N CYS A 436 -17.04 -3.82 -1.10
CA CYS A 436 -18.38 -3.22 -1.12
C CYS A 436 -18.57 -2.13 -0.07
N LEU A 437 -17.62 -1.95 0.85
CA LEU A 437 -17.72 -1.01 1.95
C LEU A 437 -17.36 0.41 1.53
N MET A 438 -18.12 1.35 2.08
CA MET A 438 -17.71 2.75 2.17
C MET A 438 -16.33 2.84 2.83
N PRO A 439 -15.41 3.67 2.30
CA PRO A 439 -14.22 4.06 3.05
C PRO A 439 -14.64 4.62 4.40
N GLU A 440 -14.07 4.08 5.47
CA GLU A 440 -14.23 4.69 6.78
C GLU A 440 -13.77 6.14 6.69
N THR A 441 -14.54 7.06 7.27
CA THR A 441 -14.17 8.47 7.39
C THR A 441 -12.96 8.54 8.30
N GLN A 442 -11.77 8.26 7.77
CA GLN A 442 -10.55 8.38 8.52
C GLN A 442 -10.43 9.86 8.90
N SER A 443 -10.29 10.13 10.19
CA SER A 443 -9.93 11.46 10.66
C SER A 443 -8.77 11.96 9.81
N SER A 444 -8.86 13.20 9.30
CA SER A 444 -7.82 13.82 8.45
C SER A 444 -6.39 13.69 9.01
N HIS A 445 -6.29 13.48 10.32
CA HIS A 445 -5.10 13.16 11.11
C HIS A 445 -4.38 11.86 10.73
N ARG A 446 -5.09 10.80 10.34
CA ARG A 446 -4.52 9.47 10.02
C ARG A 446 -4.17 9.28 8.55
N ALA A 447 -4.52 10.23 7.68
CA ALA A 447 -4.28 10.15 6.23
C ALA A 447 -2.96 10.83 5.79
N GLN A 448 -2.16 11.34 6.74
CA GLN A 448 -0.95 12.13 6.47
C GLN A 448 0.32 11.37 6.85
N GLY A 449 1.46 11.74 6.25
CA GLY A 449 2.78 11.20 6.63
C GLY A 449 3.35 10.09 5.76
N ALA A 450 2.69 9.72 4.64
CA ALA A 450 3.15 8.65 3.75
C ALA A 450 4.61 8.79 3.32
N SER A 451 5.05 10.02 3.03
CA SER A 451 6.42 10.32 2.61
C SER A 451 7.46 10.14 3.72
N LEU A 452 7.11 10.48 4.98
CA LEU A 452 7.99 10.24 6.13
C LEU A 452 8.13 8.74 6.40
N TYR A 453 7.02 7.98 6.35
CA TYR A 453 7.07 6.53 6.51
C TYR A 453 7.88 5.84 5.41
N GLU A 454 7.83 6.35 4.18
CA GLU A 454 8.70 5.90 3.09
C GLU A 454 10.17 6.23 3.38
N GLN A 455 10.47 7.40 3.94
CA GLN A 455 11.81 7.80 4.34
C GLN A 455 12.44 6.84 5.37
N LEU A 456 11.65 6.33 6.31
CA LEU A 456 12.11 5.36 7.30
C LEU A 456 12.58 4.04 6.67
N VAL A 457 11.95 3.60 5.58
CA VAL A 457 12.30 2.33 4.92
C VAL A 457 13.39 2.52 3.87
N TRP A 458 13.30 3.57 3.05
CA TRP A 458 14.17 3.73 1.88
C TRP A 458 15.46 4.51 2.16
N GLU A 459 15.43 5.46 3.10
CA GLU A 459 16.61 6.24 3.48
C GLU A 459 17.25 5.70 4.76
N HIS A 460 16.45 5.43 5.80
CA HIS A 460 16.94 4.93 7.10
C HIS A 460 17.01 3.40 7.20
N GLN A 461 16.50 2.68 6.19
CA GLN A 461 16.62 1.23 6.05
C GLN A 461 16.19 0.43 7.29
N LEU A 462 15.14 0.90 7.98
CA LEU A 462 14.66 0.22 9.18
C LEU A 462 14.15 -1.19 8.85
N GLY A 463 14.56 -2.18 9.65
CA GLY A 463 13.95 -3.51 9.66
C GLY A 463 12.53 -3.48 10.24
N LEU A 464 11.71 -4.50 9.94
CA LEU A 464 10.28 -4.50 10.26
C LEU A 464 9.95 -4.23 11.75
N PRO A 465 10.62 -4.86 12.73
CA PRO A 465 10.33 -4.59 14.14
C PRO A 465 10.51 -3.12 14.53
N LEU A 466 11.60 -2.49 14.10
CA LEU A 466 11.89 -1.07 14.37
C LEU A 466 10.94 -0.15 13.61
N TYR A 467 10.60 -0.51 12.38
CA TYR A 467 9.63 0.23 11.58
C TYR A 467 8.25 0.28 12.26
N LEU A 468 7.75 -0.86 12.74
CA LEU A 468 6.46 -0.93 13.43
C LEU A 468 6.48 -0.17 14.77
N TRP A 469 7.59 -0.24 15.52
CA TRP A 469 7.77 0.59 16.71
C TRP A 469 7.76 2.09 16.36
N ALA A 470 8.54 2.52 15.36
CA ALA A 470 8.62 3.92 14.96
C ALA A 470 7.26 4.47 14.49
N THR A 471 6.50 3.69 13.72
CA THR A 471 5.15 4.09 13.28
C THR A 471 4.17 4.24 14.44
N THR A 472 4.26 3.36 15.44
CA THR A 472 3.46 3.45 16.67
C THR A 472 3.87 4.67 17.49
N ALA A 473 5.18 4.88 17.69
CA ALA A 473 5.71 6.03 18.41
C ALA A 473 5.33 7.37 17.75
N LEU A 474 5.41 7.49 16.42
CA LEU A 474 4.94 8.67 15.69
C LEU A 474 3.44 8.92 15.87
N THR A 475 2.64 7.85 15.94
CA THR A 475 1.20 7.96 16.19
C THR A 475 0.93 8.47 17.61
N ASP A 476 1.62 7.92 18.62
CA ASP A 476 1.51 8.36 20.00
C ASP A 476 1.94 9.83 20.19
N LEU A 477 3.04 10.22 19.54
CA LEU A 477 3.52 11.60 19.53
C LEU A 477 2.53 12.55 18.85
N ALA A 478 1.93 12.15 17.73
CA ALA A 478 0.89 12.93 17.07
C ALA A 478 -0.32 13.12 17.98
N CYS A 479 -0.72 12.11 18.77
CA CYS A 479 -1.79 12.26 19.77
C CYS A 479 -1.46 13.27 20.88
N LYS A 480 -0.19 13.43 21.23
CA LYS A 480 0.28 14.36 22.27
C LYS A 480 0.39 15.80 21.78
N LEU A 481 0.99 16.00 20.61
CA LEU A 481 1.39 17.32 20.12
C LEU A 481 0.35 17.91 19.15
N CYS A 482 -0.30 17.07 18.34
CA CYS A 482 -1.21 17.53 17.31
C CYS A 482 -2.69 17.54 17.78
N PRO A 483 -3.52 18.47 17.29
CA PRO A 483 -3.19 19.59 16.39
C PRO A 483 -2.78 20.89 17.11
N HIS A 484 -2.71 20.90 18.45
CA HIS A 484 -2.67 22.13 19.25
C HIS A 484 -1.29 22.77 19.33
N VAL A 485 -0.23 21.96 19.42
CA VAL A 485 1.16 22.45 19.39
C VAL A 485 1.59 22.67 17.95
N LEU A 486 1.25 21.72 17.08
CA LEU A 486 1.64 21.71 15.68
C LEU A 486 0.61 20.98 14.82
N ARG A 487 0.57 21.30 13.54
CA ARG A 487 -0.34 20.65 12.60
C ARG A 487 0.22 19.28 12.18
N HIS A 488 -0.65 18.30 11.96
CA HIS A 488 -0.28 16.93 11.59
C HIS A 488 0.64 16.87 10.35
N HIS A 489 0.40 17.72 9.35
CA HIS A 489 1.20 17.75 8.13
C HIS A 489 2.63 18.27 8.33
N GLN A 490 2.86 19.13 9.32
CA GLN A 490 4.17 19.65 9.69
C GLN A 490 4.93 18.61 10.52
N PHE A 491 4.22 17.89 11.40
CA PHE A 491 4.82 16.81 12.19
C PHE A 491 5.37 15.67 11.32
N LEU A 492 4.54 15.22 10.38
CA LEU A 492 4.77 14.02 9.58
C LEU A 492 5.31 14.37 8.18
N GLN A 493 5.92 15.54 8.02
CA GLN A 493 6.54 15.93 6.75
C GLN A 493 7.77 15.07 6.45
N HIS A 494 8.10 14.92 5.16
CA HIS A 494 9.38 14.34 4.74
C HIS A 494 10.52 15.28 5.16
N SER A 495 11.62 14.71 5.65
CA SER A 495 12.80 15.46 6.06
C SER A 495 13.69 15.75 4.86
N SER A 496 13.91 17.03 4.55
CA SER A 496 14.79 17.48 3.47
C SER A 496 15.95 18.34 4.00
N PRO A 497 17.08 18.46 3.25
CA PRO A 497 18.17 19.35 3.61
C PRO A 497 17.66 20.81 3.62
N GLY A 498 17.37 21.34 4.81
CA GLY A 498 16.79 22.68 5.02
C GLY A 498 15.41 22.70 5.64
N ASN A 499 14.66 21.59 5.65
CA ASN A 499 13.39 21.48 6.38
C ASN A 499 13.29 20.10 7.04
N PRO A 500 13.86 19.96 8.26
CA PRO A 500 13.87 18.67 8.94
C PRO A 500 12.48 18.32 9.48
N SER A 501 12.18 17.03 9.49
CA SER A 501 10.94 16.52 10.07
C SER A 501 11.06 16.44 11.58
N LEU A 502 10.23 17.19 12.32
CA LEU A 502 10.23 17.18 13.79
C LEU A 502 9.95 15.78 14.34
N GLY A 503 9.02 15.03 13.72
CA GLY A 503 8.73 13.66 14.12
C GLY A 503 9.96 12.75 14.01
N LEU A 504 10.77 12.92 12.97
CA LEU A 504 12.01 12.17 12.79
C LEU A 504 13.09 12.61 13.79
N GLN A 505 13.24 13.91 14.04
CA GLN A 505 14.19 14.44 15.02
C GLN A 505 13.94 13.92 16.43
N ILE A 506 12.68 13.83 16.84
CA ILE A 506 12.31 13.28 18.16
C ILE A 506 12.70 11.81 18.27
N LEU A 507 12.62 11.04 17.18
CA LEU A 507 13.01 9.63 17.17
C LEU A 507 14.50 9.39 16.96
N ALA A 508 15.22 10.34 16.34
CA ALA A 508 16.60 10.16 15.89
C ALA A 508 17.56 9.64 16.98
N PRO A 509 17.60 10.19 18.21
CA PRO A 509 18.50 9.66 19.24
C PRO A 509 18.24 8.19 19.64
N THR A 510 17.00 7.73 19.51
CA THR A 510 16.69 6.30 19.75
C THR A 510 17.08 5.45 18.55
N LEU A 511 16.86 5.95 17.33
CA LEU A 511 17.19 5.24 16.09
C LEU A 511 18.70 5.13 15.87
N GLU A 512 19.48 6.16 16.17
CA GLU A 512 20.95 6.17 16.04
C GLU A 512 21.63 5.13 16.93
N VAL A 513 21.06 4.85 18.12
CA VAL A 513 21.56 3.80 19.02
C VAL A 513 21.22 2.40 18.50
N LEU A 514 20.04 2.24 17.88
CA LEU A 514 19.53 0.94 17.45
C LEU A 514 19.95 0.56 16.02
N VAL A 515 20.31 1.55 15.20
CA VAL A 515 20.68 1.39 13.80
C VAL A 515 22.05 2.02 13.57
N PRO A 516 23.15 1.25 13.71
CA PRO A 516 24.47 1.76 13.35
C PRO A 516 24.54 2.19 11.87
N PRO A 517 25.33 3.22 11.53
CA PRO A 517 25.36 3.81 10.18
C PRO A 517 25.94 2.91 9.07
N THR A 518 26.42 1.70 9.42
CA THR A 518 27.16 0.79 8.53
C THR A 518 26.30 -0.21 7.77
N PHE A 519 24.97 -0.05 7.74
CA PHE A 519 24.13 -0.96 6.97
C PHE A 519 24.35 -0.82 5.45
N PRO A 520 24.54 -1.93 4.73
CA PRO A 520 24.70 -1.91 3.28
C PRO A 520 23.41 -1.41 2.64
N ARG A 521 23.55 -0.45 1.72
CA ARG A 521 22.42 0.13 1.02
C ARG A 521 21.60 -0.96 0.32
N ARG A 522 20.29 -0.94 0.54
CA ARG A 522 19.33 -1.85 -0.12
C ARG A 522 19.51 -1.82 -1.64
N ASN A 523 19.94 -2.94 -2.21
CA ASN A 523 20.04 -3.13 -3.66
C ASN A 523 18.77 -3.84 -4.16
N THR A 524 17.99 -3.12 -4.97
CA THR A 524 16.69 -3.58 -5.47
C THR A 524 16.81 -4.75 -6.44
N HIS A 525 17.90 -4.83 -7.21
CA HIS A 525 18.13 -5.91 -8.16
C HIS A 525 18.52 -7.21 -7.46
N SER A 526 19.43 -7.16 -6.49
CA SER A 526 19.81 -8.36 -5.70
C SER A 526 18.62 -8.91 -4.90
N GLU A 527 17.76 -8.03 -4.39
CA GLU A 527 16.54 -8.44 -3.68
C GLU A 527 15.54 -9.21 -4.56
N ILE A 528 15.52 -8.96 -5.87
CA ILE A 528 14.57 -9.60 -6.79
C ILE A 528 15.19 -10.81 -7.50
N LEU A 529 16.47 -10.72 -7.88
CA LEU A 529 17.12 -11.64 -8.83
C LEU A 529 18.02 -12.70 -8.19
N GLU A 530 18.61 -12.43 -7.02
CA GLU A 530 19.52 -13.38 -6.37
C GLU A 530 18.74 -14.45 -5.59
N GLU A 531 19.32 -15.66 -5.51
CA GLU A 531 18.76 -16.78 -4.77
C GLU A 531 19.84 -17.36 -3.84
N PRO A 532 19.62 -17.41 -2.51
CA PRO A 532 18.48 -16.85 -1.79
C PRO A 532 18.45 -15.32 -1.88
N HIS A 533 17.25 -14.73 -1.96
CA HIS A 533 17.15 -13.28 -2.11
C HIS A 533 17.48 -12.53 -0.82
N HIS A 534 18.16 -11.40 -0.94
CA HIS A 534 18.60 -10.60 0.19
C HIS A 534 17.69 -9.39 0.39
N CYS A 535 16.86 -9.41 1.44
CA CYS A 535 15.96 -8.30 1.78
C CYS A 535 15.98 -7.96 3.28
N PRO A 536 15.55 -6.76 3.68
CA PRO A 536 15.50 -6.35 5.10
C PRO A 536 14.52 -7.16 5.97
N LEU A 537 13.69 -8.02 5.35
CA LEU A 537 12.70 -8.86 6.01
C LEU A 537 13.19 -10.28 6.26
N GLN A 538 14.27 -10.71 5.58
CA GLN A 538 14.75 -12.09 5.61
C GLN A 538 15.19 -12.48 7.02
N LYS A 539 16.02 -11.64 7.65
CA LYS A 539 16.51 -11.81 9.02
C LYS A 539 16.01 -10.67 9.89
N TYR A 540 15.52 -10.99 11.08
CA TYR A 540 15.04 -10.00 12.03
C TYR A 540 15.41 -10.37 13.47
N ALA A 541 15.64 -9.36 14.29
CA ALA A 541 15.78 -9.53 15.73
C ALA A 541 14.47 -9.17 16.43
N GLN A 542 14.10 -9.94 17.45
CA GLN A 542 12.97 -9.58 18.29
C GLN A 542 13.28 -8.27 19.02
N LEU A 543 12.42 -7.28 18.85
CA LEU A 543 12.61 -5.96 19.45
C LEU A 543 12.00 -5.90 20.85
N GLN A 544 12.84 -5.67 21.86
CA GLN A 544 12.38 -5.15 23.13
C GLN A 544 12.03 -3.68 22.94
N THR A 545 10.81 -3.28 23.29
CA THR A 545 10.33 -1.91 23.08
C THR A 545 11.28 -0.92 23.76
N PRO A 546 12.03 -0.10 22.99
CA PRO A 546 13.14 0.67 23.54
C PRO A 546 12.65 1.77 24.49
N CYS A 547 11.59 2.47 24.08
CA CYS A 547 10.90 3.45 24.89
C CYS A 547 9.45 3.63 24.43
N SER A 548 8.66 4.26 25.30
CA SER A 548 7.31 4.74 24.99
C SER A 548 7.21 6.26 25.15
N PHE A 549 6.22 6.85 24.49
CA PHE A 549 5.91 8.27 24.60
C PHE A 549 4.51 8.46 25.20
N PRO A 550 4.29 8.14 26.49
CA PRO A 550 2.96 8.26 27.10
C PRO A 550 2.54 9.73 27.19
N THR A 551 1.23 9.96 27.20
CA THR A 551 0.67 11.31 27.43
C THR A 551 0.96 11.77 28.85
N LEU A 552 1.06 13.09 29.09
CA LEU A 552 1.37 13.62 30.41
C LEU A 552 0.28 13.28 31.44
N ALA A 553 -0.99 13.22 31.01
CA ALA A 553 -2.08 12.76 31.85
C ALA A 553 -1.93 11.28 32.23
N ALA A 554 -1.62 10.40 31.27
CA ALA A 554 -1.43 8.97 31.54
C ALA A 554 -0.25 8.73 32.49
N LEU A 555 0.87 9.43 32.28
CA LEU A 555 2.04 9.33 33.16
C LEU A 555 1.74 9.82 34.59
N LYS A 556 0.96 10.89 34.73
CA LYS A 556 0.53 11.42 36.04
C LYS A 556 -0.32 10.41 36.80
N GLU A 557 -1.29 9.80 36.14
CA GLU A 557 -2.18 8.82 36.77
C GLU A 557 -1.43 7.52 37.08
N GLU A 558 -0.60 7.01 36.16
CA GLU A 558 0.21 5.82 36.44
C GLU A 558 1.19 6.03 37.61
N GLY A 559 1.81 7.22 37.69
CA GLY A 559 2.66 7.59 38.81
C GLY A 559 1.93 7.59 40.16
N LYS A 560 0.70 8.14 40.21
CA LYS A 560 -0.13 8.08 41.42
C LYS A 560 -0.54 6.66 41.76
N CYS A 561 -0.96 5.87 40.77
CA CYS A 561 -1.34 4.46 40.97
C CYS A 561 -0.18 3.67 41.57
N LYS A 562 1.04 3.82 41.05
CA LYS A 562 2.24 3.17 41.59
C LYS A 562 2.60 3.66 42.99
N ALA A 563 2.49 4.96 43.25
CA ALA A 563 2.74 5.52 44.58
C ALA A 563 1.79 4.91 45.63
N TRP A 564 0.49 4.85 45.35
CA TRP A 564 -0.49 4.23 46.24
C TRP A 564 -0.32 2.72 46.36
N ALA A 565 0.02 2.02 45.26
CA ALA A 565 0.29 0.59 45.31
C ALA A 565 1.53 0.25 46.17
N SER A 566 2.51 1.15 46.20
CA SER A 566 3.71 1.01 47.04
C SER A 566 3.50 1.47 48.49
N PHE A 567 2.43 2.21 48.77
CA PHE A 567 2.19 2.77 50.09
C PHE A 567 1.81 1.65 51.05
N ASN A 568 2.72 1.34 51.97
CA ASN A 568 2.48 0.43 53.07
C ASN A 568 2.81 1.13 54.39
N PRO A 569 1.81 1.43 55.24
CA PRO A 569 2.06 2.14 56.51
C PRO A 569 2.97 1.34 57.45
N LYS A 570 2.97 0.01 57.35
CA LYS A 570 3.81 -0.87 58.18
C LYS A 570 5.30 -0.85 57.78
N THR A 571 5.62 -0.47 56.54
CA THR A 571 7.01 -0.31 56.10
C THR A 571 7.53 1.09 56.39
N LEU A 572 6.66 2.10 56.39
CA LEU A 572 7.01 3.48 56.76
C LEU A 572 7.20 3.65 58.27
N LEU A 573 6.46 2.90 59.08
CA LEU A 573 6.61 2.84 60.53
C LEU A 573 6.81 1.39 60.97
N PRO A 574 8.07 0.94 61.13
CA PRO A 574 8.35 -0.43 61.53
C PRO A 574 7.80 -0.72 62.94
N LEU A 575 7.32 -1.94 63.13
CA LEU A 575 6.60 -2.40 64.33
C LEU A 575 7.27 -2.05 65.68
N PRO A 576 8.60 -2.16 65.87
CA PRO A 576 9.23 -1.86 67.17
C PRO A 576 9.23 -0.36 67.51
N GLU A 577 9.15 0.54 66.54
CA GLU A 577 9.01 1.98 66.82
C GLU A 577 7.54 2.39 66.95
N ALA A 578 6.66 1.77 66.17
CA ALA A 578 5.25 2.11 66.13
C ALA A 578 4.49 1.70 67.40
N SER A 579 4.93 0.66 68.11
CA SER A 579 4.27 0.12 69.32
C SER A 579 4.27 1.07 70.53
N HIS A 580 5.16 2.06 70.54
CA HIS A 580 5.31 3.01 71.66
C HIS A 580 4.72 4.39 71.37
N LEU A 581 4.16 4.61 70.17
CA LEU A 581 3.66 5.92 69.75
C LEU A 581 2.15 6.06 70.00
N PRO A 582 1.69 7.16 70.61
CA PRO A 582 0.27 7.49 70.66
C PRO A 582 -0.26 7.85 69.27
N SER A 583 -1.57 7.70 69.06
CA SER A 583 -2.22 7.85 67.74
C SER A 583 -1.92 9.17 67.03
N TYR A 584 -1.77 10.28 67.78
CA TYR A 584 -1.45 11.58 67.17
C TYR A 584 -0.05 11.58 66.52
N GLN A 585 0.96 11.00 67.18
CA GLN A 585 2.33 10.93 66.65
C GLN A 585 2.43 9.94 65.49
N LEU A 586 1.67 8.84 65.55
CA LEU A 586 1.58 7.86 64.48
C LEU A 586 1.00 8.48 63.21
N ASN A 587 -0.13 9.19 63.33
CA ASN A 587 -0.75 9.88 62.21
C ASN A 587 0.13 11.03 61.67
N GLN A 588 0.82 11.76 62.55
CA GLN A 588 1.74 12.83 62.13
C GLN A 588 2.89 12.28 61.27
N ARG A 589 3.45 11.12 61.62
CA ARG A 589 4.55 10.49 60.85
C ARG A 589 4.07 9.88 59.53
N LEU A 590 2.80 9.46 59.42
CA LEU A 590 2.22 8.97 58.17
C LEU A 590 1.63 10.08 57.29
N ALA A 591 1.51 11.31 57.81
CA ALA A 591 0.83 12.41 57.11
C ALA A 591 1.53 12.83 55.81
N TRP A 592 2.85 12.69 55.71
CA TRP A 592 3.61 13.00 54.50
C TRP A 592 4.70 11.97 54.23
N SER A 593 4.65 11.38 53.04
CA SER A 593 5.70 10.52 52.50
C SER A 593 5.85 10.80 51.02
N TRP A 594 6.97 10.39 50.43
CA TRP A 594 7.25 10.58 49.01
C TRP A 594 7.90 9.34 48.42
N LEU A 595 7.75 9.21 47.10
CA LEU A 595 8.37 8.16 46.30
C LEU A 595 8.95 8.80 45.05
N CYS A 596 10.21 8.49 44.73
CA CYS A 596 10.81 8.85 43.45
C CYS A 596 10.75 7.65 42.51
N LEU A 597 10.00 7.81 41.42
CA LEU A 597 9.90 6.82 40.35
C LEU A 597 10.88 7.18 39.23
N LEU A 598 11.88 6.33 39.03
CA LEU A 598 12.77 6.44 37.87
C LEU A 598 12.10 5.88 36.61
N PRO A 599 12.49 6.31 35.39
CA PRO A 599 11.93 5.78 34.15
C PRO A 599 12.04 4.25 34.02
N SER A 600 13.06 3.63 34.63
CA SER A 600 13.24 2.17 34.69
C SER A 600 12.16 1.44 35.51
N ALA A 601 11.36 2.15 36.32
CA ALA A 601 10.21 1.57 37.02
C ALA A 601 9.00 1.33 36.11
N PHE A 602 9.12 1.66 34.83
CA PHE A 602 8.08 1.54 33.82
C PHE A 602 8.56 0.62 32.69
N HIS A 603 7.66 -0.18 32.15
CA HIS A 603 7.98 -1.15 31.09
C HIS A 603 6.97 -1.00 29.95
N PRO A 604 7.36 -0.43 28.80
CA PRO A 604 8.69 0.14 28.47
C PRO A 604 8.99 1.47 29.18
N ALA A 605 10.27 1.86 29.18
CA ALA A 605 10.72 3.10 29.80
C ALA A 605 10.12 4.34 29.07
N PRO A 606 9.43 5.25 29.79
CA PRO A 606 8.79 6.41 29.19
C PRO A 606 9.82 7.50 28.92
N VAL A 607 9.72 8.12 27.75
CA VAL A 607 10.42 9.35 27.41
C VAL A 607 9.47 10.52 27.68
N LEU A 608 9.86 11.36 28.65
CA LEU A 608 9.12 12.57 28.95
C LEU A 608 9.26 13.57 27.81
N LEU A 609 8.13 13.96 27.23
CA LEU A 609 8.04 14.92 26.13
C LEU A 609 6.83 15.83 26.33
N GLY A 610 7.03 17.14 26.16
CA GLY A 610 5.98 18.16 26.11
C GLY A 610 6.55 19.56 25.87
N VAL A 611 5.67 20.56 25.81
CA VAL A 611 6.02 21.96 25.61
C VAL A 611 6.24 22.63 26.96
N LEU A 612 7.35 23.35 27.13
CA LEU A 612 7.62 24.09 28.36
C LEU A 612 6.86 25.41 28.37
N VAL A 613 5.95 25.59 29.33
CA VAL A 613 5.08 26.78 29.43
C VAL A 613 5.12 27.34 30.85
N PRO A 614 5.36 28.66 31.03
CA PRO A 614 5.21 29.31 32.32
C PRO A 614 3.73 29.60 32.63
N SER A 615 3.34 29.50 33.89
CA SER A 615 2.02 29.97 34.34
C SER A 615 2.06 31.48 34.59
N SER A 616 1.43 32.27 33.72
CA SER A 616 1.30 33.72 33.92
C SER A 616 0.50 34.10 35.18
N ARG A 617 -0.35 33.19 35.68
CA ARG A 617 -1.19 33.43 36.86
C ARG A 617 -0.54 33.03 38.19
N LYS A 618 0.31 31.99 38.18
CA LYS A 618 0.83 31.37 39.41
C LYS A 618 2.36 31.29 39.47
N GLY A 619 3.07 31.71 38.43
CA GLY A 619 4.53 31.81 38.40
C GLY A 619 5.31 30.50 38.30
N TYR A 620 4.66 29.32 38.34
CA TYR A 620 5.37 28.04 38.19
C TYR A 620 5.61 27.65 36.72
N LEU A 621 6.64 26.86 36.51
CA LEU A 621 6.91 26.18 35.23
C LEU A 621 6.12 24.87 35.14
N ARG A 622 5.63 24.57 33.95
CA ARG A 622 4.96 23.31 33.64
C ARG A 622 5.36 22.80 32.27
N LEU A 623 5.41 21.48 32.16
CA LEU A 623 5.44 20.77 30.88
C LEU A 623 4.00 20.47 30.48
N GLN A 624 3.61 20.79 29.25
CA GLN A 624 2.23 20.68 28.79
C GLN A 624 2.14 19.90 27.46
N ASP A 625 1.10 19.08 27.33
CA ASP A 625 0.68 18.46 26.08
C ASP A 625 -0.84 18.65 25.89
N ARG A 626 -1.44 18.03 24.86
CA ARG A 626 -2.89 18.12 24.63
C ARG A 626 -3.73 17.55 25.79
N THR A 627 -3.20 16.57 26.51
CA THR A 627 -3.96 15.82 27.52
C THR A 627 -3.89 16.45 28.91
N GLY A 628 -2.83 17.19 29.21
CA GLY A 628 -2.66 17.81 30.51
C GLY A 628 -1.30 18.45 30.69
N PHE A 629 -0.91 18.62 31.96
CA PHE A 629 0.37 19.21 32.33
C PHE A 629 0.97 18.55 33.57
N LEU A 630 2.30 18.65 33.67
CA LEU A 630 3.09 18.29 34.85
C LEU A 630 3.87 19.52 35.32
N HIS A 631 3.96 19.70 36.64
CA HIS A 631 4.87 20.68 37.22
C HIS A 631 6.30 20.20 37.06
N CYS A 632 7.22 21.09 36.71
CA CYS A 632 8.62 20.73 36.46
C CYS A 632 9.58 21.65 37.20
N LEU A 633 10.64 21.05 37.74
CA LEU A 633 11.84 21.72 38.25
C LEU A 633 12.97 21.44 37.27
N LEU A 634 13.57 22.48 36.70
CA LEU A 634 14.63 22.37 35.69
C LEU A 634 15.93 22.96 36.22
N LEU A 635 17.01 22.21 36.06
CA LEU A 635 18.38 22.63 36.36
C LEU A 635 19.20 22.56 35.07
N ALA A 636 20.02 23.57 34.79
CA ALA A 636 20.86 23.61 33.61
C ALA A 636 22.04 22.63 33.72
N LYS A 637 22.61 22.53 34.92
CA LYS A 637 23.66 21.60 35.34
C LYS A 637 23.45 21.26 36.82
N PRO A 638 24.11 20.24 37.37
CA PRO A 638 24.11 20.01 38.82
C PRO A 638 24.44 21.33 39.56
N SER A 639 23.56 21.72 40.48
CA SER A 639 23.66 22.98 41.25
C SER A 639 23.60 24.29 40.45
N GLN A 640 23.18 24.27 39.18
CA GLN A 640 23.01 25.48 38.36
C GLN A 640 21.54 25.65 37.93
N PRO A 641 20.85 26.74 38.32
CA PRO A 641 19.47 26.98 37.92
C PRO A 641 19.36 27.32 36.44
N LEU A 642 18.19 27.06 35.86
CA LEU A 642 17.86 27.48 34.50
C LEU A 642 17.58 28.99 34.47
N THR A 643 18.34 29.75 33.70
CA THR A 643 18.21 31.22 33.58
C THR A 643 17.83 31.70 32.18
N ASP A 644 17.69 30.79 31.22
CA ASP A 644 17.45 31.12 29.80
C ASP A 644 15.95 31.18 29.48
N PRO A 645 15.36 32.38 29.25
CA PRO A 645 13.95 32.53 28.91
C PRO A 645 13.64 32.10 27.47
N GLY A 646 14.65 31.94 26.60
CA GLY A 646 14.47 31.46 25.22
C GLY A 646 13.97 30.01 25.12
N LEU A 647 13.86 29.33 26.27
CA LEU A 647 13.34 27.96 26.38
C LEU A 647 11.82 27.87 26.50
N ILE A 648 11.15 29.00 26.71
CA ILE A 648 9.69 29.05 26.77
C ILE A 648 9.11 28.76 25.39
N GLY A 649 8.18 27.79 25.32
CA GLY A 649 7.54 27.39 24.07
C GLY A 649 8.29 26.33 23.27
N LEU A 650 9.46 25.87 23.72
CA LEU A 650 10.21 24.79 23.07
C LEU A 650 9.71 23.40 23.49
N GLU A 651 9.94 22.41 22.63
CA GLU A 651 9.73 21.00 22.91
C GLU A 651 10.91 20.42 23.71
N PHE A 652 10.60 19.88 24.89
CA PHE A 652 11.58 19.29 25.79
C PHE A 652 11.48 17.77 25.80
N ARG A 653 12.56 17.10 25.44
CA ARG A 653 12.77 15.66 25.64
C ARG A 653 13.71 15.46 26.82
N GLY A 654 13.46 14.49 27.70
CA GLY A 654 14.20 14.33 28.98
C GLY A 654 15.73 14.51 28.92
N GLY A 655 16.21 15.73 29.20
CA GLY A 655 17.63 16.11 29.24
C GLY A 655 18.17 16.82 27.99
N GLU A 656 17.46 16.81 26.85
CA GLU A 656 17.92 17.35 25.56
C GLU A 656 16.90 18.33 24.96
N LYS A 657 17.40 19.43 24.39
CA LYS A 657 16.59 20.48 23.75
C LYS A 657 16.28 20.08 22.31
N THR A 658 15.04 20.23 21.87
CA THR A 658 14.66 20.14 20.44
C THR A 658 14.11 21.50 20.03
N VAL A 659 14.76 22.17 19.07
CA VAL A 659 14.37 23.51 18.63
C VAL A 659 13.25 23.40 17.61
N VAL A 660 12.14 24.09 17.86
CA VAL A 660 11.06 24.28 16.88
C VAL A 660 11.43 25.48 16.02
N GLY A 661 11.58 25.26 14.71
CA GLY A 661 11.76 26.31 13.70
C GLY A 661 10.44 26.73 13.08
#